data_AF-A0A974WU04-F1
#
_entry.id   AF-A0A974WU04-F1
#
_cell.length_a   1.000
_cell.length_b   1.000
_cell.length_c   1.000
_cell.angle_alpha   90.00
_cell.angle_beta   90.00
_cell.angle_gamma   90.00
#
_symmetry.space_group_name_H-M   'P 1'
#
loop_
_entity.id
_entity.type
_entity.pdbx_description
1 polymer ?
#
loop_
_entity_poly.entity_id
_entity_poly.type
_entity_poly.pdbx_seq_one_letter_code
_entity_poly.pdbx_strand_id
1 'polypeptide(L)'
;MKKPPFSAHTFTFFSVGFCGLLAQALLFRYYMEVFRGNEISTGLFFMSWLTWIVGGAALGRVPAIREKVARYLEYFILLYIPAFVLQRYLLIDARMIIGEPEYKMLDAATLTTATFFLNSPVSVITGLLVVGGTGRAMRNFKLPVSHIYLTDALGSFAGAIMVTVFLYCNVHSETIALLTAAGLLLVPPLSLAARGGKLLKLGATLGGFLVLIMIFTGFGESWHLHTAKLKLGRLLPASHLLKVFSTPQARYTLAVFQKGDCIIRWGSVLEMLPQHTEAFESVYLNLSEAPNARNVLVIGDDAIGVCREYCRSKSVRSVTWLSTDPDYPMKILRLLRYKIISLKMNIPGEDPVSWLKKHYNRFDLIEIRLPAPGSLSLNRYFSNSFYRLLRHRLAEKGVVSVMFPSGENFMGRELSLSGASLLQTLGNNFKHLILQTGEVSRFFAAMAPDVISGNPKVLETRFKKLISKQKNYDDYYIDFRNLFDSNRVNSQMESYRGQIISNPGQLLNSDQFPMLTRFAIALDMKMSGVPLDYLPKMNDRTAIMRYIIIFLVVLTLGILIVREIYGLAIPNKESNNKDLLMKGGEVMFIVFTTSVIAMALNVILMFCFQNANGSLFLYFGMLNSLFMLGLFGGGWIVNKLQQQFRQKNLFLQLGLASSIFLIILFVLDLDYSTPIAFVPLFLGAGAVSGTWLPRAAAIQHAKKVKAGSSAFELWMLDSLGGAIGGPLAAVFLLPALGLNLSLIVLLSISLMLLAIVVFPKLYLRSTAVLVCCFLVFGAAVTVRGNDATDRIREAVREVTPQGAKLIAAQAKAGDDTVNYYKVIRGDKLEGYIFKSLDMVRGVSGYRGEVSMMLFVSPKGILENFTIIACRETPIFLAKVMNRKSELLNKDIANNETNFKGNNVTGASFSAHAISNTLNYAGKFFMMMLDGKLAEAPVRIDSSGPKVNKKSQIEAARYKMLIKNRKLSGHKAIYFKKD
;
A
#
# COMPACT_ATOMS: atom_id res chain seq x y z
N MET A 1 49.65 4.01 -28.68
CA MET A 1 49.45 2.70 -27.98
C MET A 1 47.98 2.34 -27.98
N LYS A 2 47.59 1.29 -28.71
CA LYS A 2 46.22 0.77 -28.79
C LYS A 2 45.80 0.25 -27.40
N LYS A 3 44.77 0.83 -26.78
CA LYS A 3 44.14 0.29 -25.57
C LYS A 3 43.44 -1.02 -25.95
N PRO A 4 43.71 -2.17 -25.31
CA PRO A 4 42.93 -3.37 -25.58
C PRO A 4 41.47 -3.12 -25.16
N PRO A 5 40.48 -3.49 -26.00
CA PRO A 5 39.09 -3.52 -25.57
C PRO A 5 38.98 -4.68 -24.58
N PHE A 6 38.42 -4.44 -23.38
CA PHE A 6 38.33 -5.40 -22.28
C PHE A 6 39.67 -5.83 -21.64
N SER A 7 40.12 -5.05 -20.66
CA SER A 7 41.11 -5.55 -19.69
C SER A 7 40.49 -6.63 -18.79
N ALA A 8 41.26 -7.60 -18.31
CA ALA A 8 40.78 -8.65 -17.39
C ALA A 8 40.07 -8.10 -16.13
N HIS A 9 40.37 -6.85 -15.74
CA HIS A 9 39.71 -6.15 -14.64
C HIS A 9 38.34 -5.60 -15.00
N THR A 10 38.14 -5.12 -16.23
CA THR A 10 36.82 -4.75 -16.77
C THR A 10 35.86 -5.94 -16.70
N PHE A 11 36.35 -7.14 -17.05
CA PHE A 11 35.59 -8.39 -16.94
C PHE A 11 35.24 -8.75 -15.49
N THR A 12 36.14 -8.47 -14.54
CA THR A 12 35.88 -8.75 -13.11
C THR A 12 34.75 -7.87 -12.57
N PHE A 13 34.75 -6.55 -12.86
CA PHE A 13 33.66 -5.66 -12.43
C PHE A 13 32.34 -5.92 -13.16
N PHE A 14 32.41 -6.29 -14.45
CA PHE A 14 31.24 -6.81 -15.16
C PHE A 14 30.66 -8.03 -14.44
N SER A 15 31.51 -8.97 -14.00
CA SER A 15 31.08 -10.17 -13.28
C SER A 15 30.47 -9.86 -11.92
N VAL A 16 30.94 -8.83 -11.22
CA VAL A 16 30.36 -8.36 -9.94
C VAL A 16 28.93 -7.87 -10.16
N GLY A 17 28.71 -6.96 -11.10
CA GLY A 17 27.37 -6.47 -11.44
C GLY A 17 26.45 -7.59 -11.93
N PHE A 18 26.97 -8.45 -12.81
CA PHE A 18 26.26 -9.62 -13.33
C PHE A 18 25.74 -10.51 -12.20
N CYS A 19 26.60 -10.89 -11.25
CA CYS A 19 26.21 -11.75 -10.14
C CYS A 19 25.32 -11.02 -9.13
N GLY A 20 25.56 -9.72 -8.90
CA GLY A 20 24.78 -8.90 -7.99
C GLY A 20 23.31 -8.85 -8.38
N LEU A 21 23.00 -8.42 -9.61
CA LEU A 21 21.60 -8.28 -10.03
C LEU A 21 20.93 -9.63 -10.35
N LEU A 22 21.71 -10.62 -10.79
CA LEU A 22 21.25 -12.00 -10.94
C LEU A 22 20.78 -12.58 -9.60
N ALA A 23 21.63 -12.47 -8.57
CA ALA A 23 21.30 -12.94 -7.23
C ALA A 23 20.10 -12.17 -6.67
N GLN A 24 20.05 -10.85 -6.86
CA GLN A 24 18.91 -10.03 -6.45
C GLN A 24 17.60 -10.53 -7.09
N ALA A 25 17.59 -10.78 -8.40
CA ALA A 25 16.39 -11.22 -9.12
C ALA A 25 15.89 -12.61 -8.66
N LEU A 26 16.80 -13.55 -8.38
CA LEU A 26 16.43 -14.87 -7.85
C LEU A 26 15.95 -14.81 -6.39
N LEU A 27 16.66 -14.06 -5.54
CA LEU A 27 16.35 -13.94 -4.11
C LEU A 27 15.08 -13.14 -3.86
N PHE A 28 14.79 -12.13 -4.69
CA PHE A 28 13.54 -11.37 -4.64
C PHE A 28 12.31 -12.28 -4.75
N ARG A 29 12.37 -13.34 -5.57
CA ARG A 29 11.26 -14.28 -5.72
C ARG A 29 11.00 -15.09 -4.45
N TYR A 30 12.04 -15.57 -3.78
CA TYR A 30 11.91 -16.24 -2.48
C TYR A 30 11.40 -15.29 -1.41
N TYR A 31 11.89 -14.05 -1.42
CA TYR A 31 11.44 -13.01 -0.50
C TYR A 31 9.93 -12.73 -0.66
N MET A 32 9.45 -12.55 -1.90
CA MET A 32 8.03 -12.33 -2.17
C MET A 32 7.17 -13.54 -1.76
N GLU A 33 7.68 -14.77 -1.93
CA GLU A 33 7.03 -16.01 -1.49
C GLU A 33 6.81 -16.06 0.02
N VAL A 34 7.79 -15.63 0.82
CA VAL A 34 7.81 -15.75 2.28
C VAL A 34 7.03 -14.62 2.98
N PHE A 35 7.13 -13.41 2.43
CA PHE A 35 6.55 -12.20 3.01
C PHE A 35 5.24 -11.75 2.33
N ARG A 36 4.62 -12.62 1.52
CA ARG A 36 3.31 -12.41 0.85
C ARG A 36 3.25 -11.14 0.00
N GLY A 37 4.35 -10.85 -0.68
CA GLY A 37 4.53 -9.87 -1.75
C GLY A 37 3.53 -8.72 -1.87
N ASN A 38 3.68 -7.70 -1.01
CA ASN A 38 3.01 -6.40 -1.14
C ASN A 38 4.02 -5.26 -1.42
N GLU A 39 3.51 -4.05 -1.64
CA GLU A 39 4.32 -2.86 -1.95
C GLU A 39 5.34 -2.58 -0.82
N ILE A 40 4.90 -2.68 0.43
CA ILE A 40 5.74 -2.45 1.62
C ILE A 40 6.93 -3.43 1.63
N SER A 41 6.65 -4.72 1.41
CA SER A 41 7.68 -5.75 1.38
C SER A 41 8.71 -5.49 0.27
N THR A 42 8.27 -5.04 -0.91
CA THR A 42 9.16 -4.67 -2.04
C THR A 42 10.03 -3.47 -1.68
N GLY A 43 9.46 -2.44 -1.06
CA GLY A 43 10.22 -1.28 -0.57
C GLY A 43 11.27 -1.64 0.47
N LEU A 44 10.90 -2.47 1.46
CA LEU A 44 11.81 -2.96 2.50
C LEU A 44 12.93 -3.85 1.95
N PHE A 45 12.64 -4.67 0.93
CA PHE A 45 13.65 -5.47 0.25
C PHE A 45 14.76 -4.58 -0.33
N PHE A 46 14.39 -3.55 -1.09
CA PHE A 46 15.36 -2.62 -1.68
C PHE A 46 16.11 -1.81 -0.62
N MET A 47 15.41 -1.35 0.42
CA MET A 47 16.03 -0.64 1.55
C MET A 47 17.13 -1.48 2.18
N SER A 48 16.78 -2.67 2.64
CA SER A 48 17.73 -3.59 3.29
C SER A 48 18.87 -3.97 2.34
N TRP A 49 18.54 -4.30 1.08
CA TRP A 49 19.55 -4.70 0.09
C TRP A 49 20.61 -3.62 -0.10
N LEU A 50 20.17 -2.37 -0.31
CA LEU A 50 21.08 -1.24 -0.55
C LEU A 50 21.80 -0.78 0.74
N THR A 51 21.15 -0.83 1.90
CA THR A 51 21.81 -0.55 3.18
C THR A 51 22.97 -1.52 3.43
N TRP A 52 22.82 -2.79 3.09
CA TRP A 52 23.92 -3.75 3.27
C TRP A 52 25.02 -3.62 2.22
N ILE A 53 24.74 -3.09 1.03
CA ILE A 53 25.80 -2.64 0.11
C ILE A 53 26.65 -1.56 0.77
N VAL A 54 26.03 -0.61 1.49
CA VAL A 54 26.76 0.42 2.25
C VAL A 54 27.59 -0.20 3.37
N GLY A 55 27.03 -1.16 4.11
CA GLY A 55 27.77 -1.92 5.13
C GLY A 55 28.99 -2.65 4.56
N GLY A 56 28.82 -3.32 3.41
CA GLY A 56 29.90 -3.96 2.67
C GLY A 56 30.96 -2.97 2.17
N ALA A 57 30.52 -1.83 1.64
CA ALA A 57 31.39 -0.75 1.21
C ALA A 57 32.22 -0.20 2.37
N ALA A 58 31.64 -0.09 3.57
CA ALA A 58 32.34 0.35 4.78
C ALA A 58 33.42 -0.65 5.20
N LEU A 59 33.16 -1.97 5.12
CA LEU A 59 34.19 -3.00 5.32
C LEU A 59 35.30 -2.90 4.27
N GLY A 60 34.95 -2.62 3.02
CA GLY A 60 35.90 -2.40 1.92
C GLY A 60 36.76 -1.14 2.08
N ARG A 61 36.40 -0.21 2.98
CA ARG A 61 37.21 0.98 3.31
C ARG A 61 38.34 0.65 4.29
N VAL A 62 38.20 -0.40 5.11
CA VAL A 62 39.21 -0.80 6.10
C VAL A 62 40.52 -1.17 5.37
N PRO A 63 41.66 -0.50 5.66
CA PRO A 63 42.88 -0.66 4.86
C PRO A 63 43.35 -2.12 4.73
N ALA A 64 43.36 -2.87 5.83
CA ALA A 64 43.80 -4.27 5.84
C ALA A 64 42.92 -5.18 4.95
N ILE A 65 41.59 -4.98 5.00
CA ILE A 65 40.63 -5.74 4.19
C ILE A 65 40.73 -5.31 2.73
N ARG A 66 40.75 -4.00 2.48
CA ARG A 66 40.87 -3.40 1.16
C ARG A 66 42.07 -3.93 0.40
N GLU A 67 43.24 -4.01 1.04
CA GLU A 67 44.45 -4.51 0.40
C GLU A 67 44.38 -6.00 0.07
N LYS A 68 43.78 -6.83 0.95
CA LYS A 68 43.56 -8.26 0.68
C LYS A 68 42.57 -8.47 -0.47
N VAL A 69 41.42 -7.79 -0.44
CA VAL A 69 40.39 -7.86 -1.49
C VAL A 69 40.95 -7.35 -2.82
N ALA A 70 41.66 -6.22 -2.82
CA ALA A 70 42.35 -5.72 -4.01
C ALA A 70 43.34 -6.74 -4.58
N ARG A 71 44.09 -7.43 -3.72
CA ARG A 71 45.12 -8.39 -4.15
C ARG A 71 44.54 -9.66 -4.78
N TYR A 72 43.44 -10.18 -4.24
CA TYR A 72 42.82 -11.45 -4.63
C TYR A 72 41.38 -11.30 -5.16
N LEU A 73 41.06 -10.17 -5.78
CA LEU A 73 39.69 -9.80 -6.20
C LEU A 73 38.98 -10.92 -6.98
N GLU A 74 39.69 -11.57 -7.90
CA GLU A 74 39.19 -12.64 -8.74
C GLU A 74 38.81 -13.91 -7.95
N TYR A 75 39.36 -14.12 -6.76
CA TYR A 75 38.98 -15.20 -5.85
C TYR A 75 37.91 -14.75 -4.85
N PHE A 76 37.95 -13.49 -4.41
CA PHE A 76 36.92 -12.94 -3.51
C PHE A 76 35.53 -12.90 -4.17
N ILE A 77 35.45 -12.82 -5.50
CA ILE A 77 34.16 -12.94 -6.22
C ILE A 77 33.49 -14.30 -6.00
N LEU A 78 34.25 -15.36 -5.71
CA LEU A 78 33.70 -16.68 -5.42
C LEU A 78 32.87 -16.70 -4.13
N LEU A 79 33.01 -15.68 -3.26
CA LEU A 79 32.17 -15.53 -2.06
C LEU A 79 30.68 -15.34 -2.40
N TYR A 80 30.33 -14.94 -3.63
CA TYR A 80 28.92 -14.92 -4.06
C TYR A 80 28.26 -16.31 -3.95
N ILE A 81 29.00 -17.40 -4.17
CA ILE A 81 28.45 -18.77 -4.12
C ILE A 81 27.95 -19.11 -2.71
N PRO A 82 28.81 -19.13 -1.66
CA PRO A 82 28.35 -19.41 -0.30
C PRO A 82 27.36 -18.36 0.22
N ALA A 83 27.50 -17.08 -0.18
CA ALA A 83 26.58 -16.03 0.26
C ALA A 83 25.18 -16.18 -0.33
N PHE A 84 25.07 -16.54 -1.60
CA PHE A 84 23.78 -16.82 -2.23
C PHE A 84 23.11 -18.02 -1.57
N VAL A 85 23.87 -19.10 -1.33
CA VAL A 85 23.35 -20.30 -0.65
C VAL A 85 22.88 -19.96 0.77
N LEU A 86 23.69 -19.23 1.53
CA LEU A 86 23.35 -18.79 2.89
C LEU A 86 22.09 -17.91 2.90
N GLN A 87 22.07 -16.84 2.08
CA GLN A 87 20.92 -15.93 2.01
C GLN A 87 19.64 -16.63 1.56
N ARG A 88 19.75 -17.57 0.63
CA ARG A 88 18.61 -18.40 0.19
C ARG A 88 18.04 -19.23 1.35
N TYR A 89 18.88 -19.92 2.13
CA TYR A 89 18.39 -20.69 3.28
C TYR A 89 17.84 -19.78 4.38
N LEU A 90 18.46 -18.64 4.65
CA LEU A 90 17.91 -17.63 5.56
C LEU A 90 16.50 -17.18 5.14
N LEU A 91 16.26 -16.95 3.84
CA LEU A 91 14.93 -16.58 3.34
C LEU A 91 13.94 -17.74 3.41
N ILE A 92 14.33 -18.95 3.01
CA ILE A 92 13.43 -20.13 3.04
C ILE A 92 13.06 -20.53 4.46
N ASP A 93 14.00 -20.42 5.40
CA ASP A 93 13.82 -20.79 6.81
C ASP A 93 13.41 -19.59 7.66
N ALA A 94 13.15 -18.42 7.05
CA ALA A 94 12.83 -17.17 7.73
C ALA A 94 11.75 -17.35 8.80
N ARG A 95 10.64 -18.03 8.46
CA ARG A 95 9.51 -18.24 9.37
C ARG A 95 9.90 -19.09 10.58
N MET A 96 10.73 -20.11 10.37
CA MET A 96 11.28 -20.93 11.45
C MET A 96 12.24 -20.14 12.33
N ILE A 97 13.12 -19.31 11.73
CA ILE A 97 14.08 -18.46 12.45
C ILE A 97 13.34 -17.43 13.31
N ILE A 98 12.25 -16.88 12.80
CA ILE A 98 11.40 -15.92 13.52
C ILE A 98 10.59 -16.60 14.64
N GLY A 99 10.36 -17.91 14.54
CA GLY A 99 9.53 -18.65 15.49
C GLY A 99 8.03 -18.47 15.28
N GLU A 100 7.61 -18.02 14.09
CA GLU A 100 6.21 -17.75 13.76
C GLU A 100 5.70 -18.69 12.65
N PRO A 101 4.50 -19.26 12.78
CA PRO A 101 3.97 -20.19 11.79
C PRO A 101 3.68 -19.50 10.45
N GLU A 102 3.77 -20.27 9.35
CA GLU A 102 3.65 -19.74 7.97
C GLU A 102 2.28 -19.10 7.67
N TYR A 103 1.22 -19.52 8.36
CA TYR A 103 -0.12 -18.97 8.20
C TYR A 103 -0.32 -17.61 8.89
N LYS A 104 0.51 -17.26 9.89
CA LYS A 104 0.38 -16.00 10.64
C LYS A 104 0.97 -14.83 9.83
N MET A 105 0.28 -13.69 9.81
CA MET A 105 0.88 -12.44 9.32
C MET A 105 1.95 -11.95 10.29
N LEU A 106 3.10 -11.52 9.75
CA LEU A 106 4.16 -10.94 10.57
C LEU A 106 3.80 -9.50 10.89
N ASP A 107 4.12 -9.07 12.10
CA ASP A 107 4.00 -7.66 12.43
C ASP A 107 5.01 -6.80 11.67
N ALA A 108 4.77 -5.48 11.60
CA ALA A 108 5.64 -4.57 10.85
C ALA A 108 7.07 -4.52 11.41
N ALA A 109 7.23 -4.68 12.73
CA ALA A 109 8.53 -4.65 13.40
C ALA A 109 9.35 -5.91 13.09
N THR A 110 8.75 -7.10 13.20
CA THR A 110 9.34 -8.39 12.85
C THR A 110 9.61 -8.47 11.36
N LEU A 111 8.68 -8.01 10.51
CA LEU A 111 8.91 -7.93 9.06
C LEU A 111 10.14 -7.07 8.75
N THR A 112 10.22 -5.87 9.32
CA THR A 112 11.35 -4.96 9.07
C THR A 112 12.65 -5.57 9.56
N THR A 113 12.71 -6.02 10.82
CA THR A 113 13.92 -6.61 11.40
C THR A 113 14.36 -7.87 10.66
N ALA A 114 13.44 -8.81 10.38
CA ALA A 114 13.74 -10.02 9.62
C ALA A 114 14.26 -9.69 8.21
N THR A 115 13.62 -8.77 7.49
CA THR A 115 14.12 -8.35 6.17
C THR A 115 15.54 -7.81 6.25
N PHE A 116 15.86 -7.00 7.27
CA PHE A 116 17.22 -6.49 7.47
C PHE A 116 18.24 -7.60 7.72
N PHE A 117 17.97 -8.58 8.57
CA PHE A 117 18.94 -9.65 8.85
C PHE A 117 19.08 -10.65 7.69
N LEU A 118 17.94 -11.11 7.15
CA LEU A 118 17.90 -12.21 6.20
C LEU A 118 18.41 -11.81 4.81
N ASN A 119 18.32 -10.52 4.44
CA ASN A 119 18.70 -10.02 3.12
C ASN A 119 20.16 -9.53 3.02
N SER A 120 20.98 -9.78 4.04
CA SER A 120 22.32 -9.18 4.19
C SER A 120 23.48 -9.83 3.38
N PRO A 121 23.62 -11.17 3.25
CA PRO A 121 24.90 -11.77 2.86
C PRO A 121 25.45 -11.35 1.48
N VAL A 122 24.62 -11.41 0.44
CA VAL A 122 25.03 -11.08 -0.94
C VAL A 122 25.28 -9.57 -1.08
N SER A 123 24.46 -8.75 -0.44
CA SER A 123 24.60 -7.29 -0.47
C SER A 123 25.92 -6.82 0.16
N VAL A 124 26.29 -7.38 1.31
CA VAL A 124 27.56 -7.06 1.98
C VAL A 124 28.75 -7.40 1.09
N ILE A 125 28.73 -8.56 0.43
CA ILE A 125 29.82 -8.97 -0.47
C ILE A 125 29.88 -8.06 -1.69
N THR A 126 28.74 -7.66 -2.25
CA THR A 126 28.68 -6.73 -3.38
C THR A 126 29.36 -5.40 -3.03
N GLY A 127 29.01 -4.79 -1.90
CA GLY A 127 29.64 -3.54 -1.45
C GLY A 127 31.14 -3.67 -1.17
N LEU A 128 31.55 -4.78 -0.54
CA LEU A 128 32.94 -5.09 -0.23
C LEU A 128 33.80 -5.20 -1.50
N LEU A 129 33.33 -5.95 -2.49
CA LEU A 129 34.04 -6.20 -3.74
C LEU A 129 34.22 -4.93 -4.55
N VAL A 130 33.20 -4.08 -4.61
CA VAL A 130 33.27 -2.87 -5.43
C VAL A 130 34.23 -1.84 -4.83
N VAL A 131 34.11 -1.52 -3.54
CA VAL A 131 35.03 -0.56 -2.90
C VAL A 131 36.45 -1.13 -2.81
N GLY A 132 36.57 -2.41 -2.43
CA GLY A 132 37.86 -3.10 -2.34
C GLY A 132 38.59 -3.20 -3.68
N GLY A 133 37.88 -3.59 -4.74
CA GLY A 133 38.42 -3.73 -6.09
C GLY A 133 38.78 -2.40 -6.75
N THR A 134 37.97 -1.36 -6.52
CA THR A 134 38.18 -0.02 -7.11
C THR A 134 39.52 0.59 -6.73
N GLY A 135 40.01 0.30 -5.52
CA GLY A 135 41.33 0.72 -5.07
C GLY A 135 42.48 0.22 -5.95
N ARG A 136 42.41 -1.02 -6.45
CA ARG A 136 43.41 -1.60 -7.37
C ARG A 136 43.28 -1.06 -8.78
N ALA A 137 42.06 -0.97 -9.28
CA ALA A 137 41.77 -0.51 -10.64
C ALA A 137 42.30 0.91 -10.89
N MET A 138 42.17 1.81 -9.90
CA MET A 138 42.73 3.16 -9.98
C MET A 138 44.26 3.19 -9.81
N ARG A 139 44.83 2.49 -8.82
CA ARG A 139 46.28 2.53 -8.54
C ARG A 139 47.12 1.93 -9.67
N ASN A 140 46.70 0.78 -10.19
CA ASN A 140 47.53 -0.02 -11.09
C ASN A 140 47.19 0.21 -12.57
N PHE A 141 45.94 0.57 -12.88
CA PHE A 141 45.44 0.65 -14.27
C PHE A 141 44.88 2.02 -14.65
N LYS A 142 44.91 2.99 -13.73
CA LYS A 142 44.41 4.36 -13.95
C LYS A 142 42.97 4.39 -14.50
N LEU A 143 42.15 3.39 -14.16
CA LEU A 143 40.74 3.35 -14.56
C LEU A 143 39.92 4.28 -13.66
N PRO A 144 39.16 5.24 -14.22
CA PRO A 144 38.34 6.13 -13.42
C PRO A 144 37.16 5.39 -12.78
N VAL A 145 36.70 5.87 -11.62
CA VAL A 145 35.51 5.32 -10.91
C VAL A 145 34.30 5.24 -11.84
N SER A 146 34.13 6.21 -12.74
CA SER A 146 33.04 6.24 -13.71
C SER A 146 33.06 5.05 -14.68
N HIS A 147 34.24 4.52 -15.05
CA HIS A 147 34.33 3.35 -15.91
C HIS A 147 33.89 2.08 -15.18
N ILE A 148 34.28 1.94 -13.91
CA ILE A 148 33.92 0.79 -13.06
C ILE A 148 32.41 0.73 -12.87
N TYR A 149 31.78 1.87 -12.55
CA TYR A 149 30.33 2.00 -12.40
C TYR A 149 29.58 1.60 -13.67
N LEU A 150 30.04 2.06 -14.84
CA LEU A 150 29.42 1.68 -16.13
C LEU A 150 29.58 0.20 -16.43
N THR A 151 30.74 -0.40 -16.15
CA THR A 151 30.95 -1.83 -16.37
C THR A 151 30.11 -2.70 -15.44
N ASP A 152 29.90 -2.25 -14.21
CA ASP A 152 29.02 -2.88 -13.22
C ASP A 152 27.54 -2.81 -13.65
N ALA A 153 27.08 -1.66 -14.14
CA ALA A 153 25.74 -1.50 -14.69
C ALA A 153 25.48 -2.39 -15.91
N LEU A 154 26.45 -2.50 -16.82
CA LEU A 154 26.36 -3.38 -18.00
C LEU A 154 26.33 -4.87 -17.60
N GLY A 155 27.14 -5.24 -16.61
CA GLY A 155 27.10 -6.57 -15.99
C GLY A 155 25.74 -6.88 -15.40
N SER A 156 25.21 -5.95 -14.60
CA SER A 156 23.89 -6.06 -13.96
C SER A 156 22.78 -6.27 -14.98
N PHE A 157 22.77 -5.48 -16.07
CA PHE A 157 21.85 -5.69 -17.20
C PHE A 157 21.92 -7.13 -17.74
N ALA A 158 23.12 -7.61 -18.05
CA ALA A 158 23.32 -8.96 -18.61
C ALA A 158 22.90 -10.08 -17.63
N GLY A 159 23.18 -9.92 -16.33
CA GLY A 159 22.80 -10.92 -15.31
C GLY A 159 21.29 -11.03 -15.14
N ALA A 160 20.59 -9.90 -15.08
CA ALA A 160 19.15 -9.89 -14.83
C ALA A 160 18.31 -10.27 -16.06
N ILE A 161 18.74 -9.92 -17.28
CA ILE A 161 18.09 -10.41 -18.49
C ILE A 161 18.26 -11.93 -18.63
N MET A 162 19.45 -12.46 -18.33
CA MET A 162 19.72 -13.89 -18.37
C MET A 162 18.78 -14.66 -17.42
N VAL A 163 18.61 -14.19 -16.19
CA VAL A 163 17.65 -14.78 -15.24
C VAL A 163 16.24 -14.77 -15.81
N THR A 164 15.78 -13.63 -16.32
CA THR A 164 14.42 -13.52 -16.85
C THR A 164 14.19 -14.49 -18.02
N VAL A 165 15.13 -14.58 -18.95
CA VAL A 165 15.05 -15.48 -20.11
C VAL A 165 15.03 -16.94 -19.66
N PHE A 166 15.95 -17.36 -18.77
CA PHE A 166 15.96 -18.74 -18.28
C PHE A 166 14.68 -19.11 -17.51
N LEU A 167 14.15 -18.20 -16.70
CA LEU A 167 12.90 -18.41 -15.99
C LEU A 167 11.70 -18.49 -16.92
N TYR A 168 11.68 -17.69 -18.00
CA TYR A 168 10.66 -17.78 -19.05
C TYR A 168 10.71 -19.13 -19.77
N CYS A 169 11.92 -19.67 -19.98
CA CYS A 169 12.14 -21.03 -20.50
C CYS A 169 11.88 -22.14 -19.47
N ASN A 170 11.26 -21.84 -18.32
CA ASN A 170 10.95 -22.77 -17.22
C ASN A 170 12.19 -23.44 -16.57
N VAL A 171 13.38 -22.85 -16.66
CA VAL A 171 14.56 -23.34 -15.94
C VAL A 171 14.41 -23.01 -14.44
N HIS A 172 14.69 -23.99 -13.58
CA HIS A 172 14.60 -23.80 -12.12
C HIS A 172 15.61 -22.79 -11.60
N SER A 173 15.22 -22.00 -10.59
CA SER A 173 16.08 -21.00 -9.94
C SER A 173 17.38 -21.59 -9.39
N GLU A 174 17.32 -22.83 -8.88
CA GLU A 174 18.46 -23.59 -8.39
C GLU A 174 19.46 -23.91 -9.51
N THR A 175 18.97 -24.31 -10.69
CA THR A 175 19.81 -24.58 -11.87
C THR A 175 20.49 -23.29 -12.36
N ILE A 176 19.78 -22.15 -12.36
CA ILE A 176 20.37 -20.84 -12.72
C ILE A 176 21.47 -20.45 -11.72
N ALA A 177 21.27 -20.70 -10.42
CA ALA A 177 22.29 -20.46 -9.41
C ALA A 177 23.53 -21.33 -9.62
N LEU A 178 23.36 -22.62 -9.98
CA LEU A 178 24.47 -23.51 -10.32
C LEU A 178 25.21 -23.06 -11.59
N LEU A 179 24.49 -22.64 -12.64
CA LEU A 179 25.09 -22.08 -13.85
C LEU A 179 25.94 -20.84 -13.54
N THR A 180 25.44 -19.98 -12.64
CA THR A 180 26.17 -18.80 -12.18
C THR A 180 27.42 -19.19 -11.38
N ALA A 181 27.30 -20.19 -10.50
CA ALA A 181 28.43 -20.71 -9.73
C ALA A 181 29.52 -21.31 -10.66
N ALA A 182 29.13 -22.06 -11.69
CA ALA A 182 30.04 -22.58 -12.70
C ALA A 182 30.76 -21.44 -13.44
N GLY A 183 30.03 -20.41 -13.86
CA GLY A 183 30.60 -19.22 -14.50
C GLY A 183 31.58 -18.46 -13.59
N LEU A 184 31.23 -18.28 -12.32
CA LEU A 184 32.10 -17.64 -11.32
C LEU A 184 33.40 -18.40 -11.08
N LEU A 185 33.34 -19.74 -11.03
CA LEU A 185 34.52 -20.59 -10.85
C LEU A 185 35.50 -20.52 -12.04
N LEU A 186 35.04 -20.07 -13.21
CA LEU A 186 35.88 -19.82 -14.37
C LEU A 186 36.56 -18.43 -14.35
N VAL A 187 36.14 -17.50 -13.49
CA VAL A 187 36.71 -16.14 -13.42
C VAL A 187 38.21 -16.13 -13.00
N PRO A 188 38.64 -16.80 -11.91
CA PRO A 188 40.06 -16.86 -11.55
C PRO A 188 41.01 -17.48 -12.60
N PRO A 189 40.69 -18.63 -13.25
CA PRO A 189 41.56 -19.23 -14.24
C PRO A 189 41.61 -18.44 -15.56
N LEU A 190 40.50 -17.83 -15.98
CA LEU A 190 40.42 -17.02 -17.22
C LEU A 190 41.03 -15.62 -17.05
N SER A 191 41.08 -15.08 -15.82
CA SER A 191 41.69 -13.78 -15.58
C SER A 191 43.21 -13.85 -15.57
N LEU A 192 43.82 -13.21 -16.58
CA LEU A 192 45.27 -12.95 -16.63
C LEU A 192 45.77 -12.10 -15.45
N ALA A 193 44.86 -11.42 -14.73
CA ALA A 193 45.18 -10.58 -13.59
C ALA A 193 45.09 -11.28 -12.21
N ALA A 194 44.57 -12.52 -12.18
CA ALA A 194 44.45 -13.30 -10.96
C ALA A 194 45.83 -13.70 -10.42
N ARG A 195 46.17 -13.21 -9.21
CA ARG A 195 47.37 -13.60 -8.48
C ARG A 195 47.09 -14.82 -7.62
N GLY A 196 47.53 -16.00 -8.05
CA GLY A 196 47.42 -17.26 -7.31
C GLY A 196 48.25 -18.36 -7.96
N GLY A 197 48.66 -19.36 -7.16
CA GLY A 197 49.43 -20.51 -7.66
C GLY A 197 48.62 -21.36 -8.65
N LYS A 198 49.30 -22.16 -9.49
CA LYS A 198 48.67 -23.07 -10.46
C LYS A 198 47.61 -23.97 -9.80
N LEU A 199 47.83 -24.37 -8.55
CA LEU A 199 46.90 -25.18 -7.74
C LEU A 199 45.55 -24.50 -7.48
N LEU A 200 45.52 -23.19 -7.21
CA LEU A 200 44.26 -22.47 -6.96
C LEU A 200 43.43 -22.32 -8.25
N LYS A 201 44.11 -22.11 -9.39
CA LYS A 201 43.46 -22.09 -10.70
C LYS A 201 42.92 -23.46 -11.08
N LEU A 202 43.71 -24.52 -10.86
CA LEU A 202 43.29 -25.91 -11.07
C LEU A 202 42.10 -26.28 -10.19
N GLY A 203 42.11 -25.90 -8.91
CA GLY A 203 41.00 -26.11 -7.99
C GLY A 203 39.72 -25.41 -8.45
N ALA A 204 39.82 -24.16 -8.92
CA ALA A 204 38.67 -23.43 -9.46
C ALA A 204 38.12 -24.08 -10.74
N THR A 205 38.98 -24.54 -11.66
CA THR A 205 38.55 -25.24 -12.88
C THR A 205 37.91 -26.59 -12.57
N LEU A 206 38.48 -27.38 -11.65
CA LEU A 206 37.91 -28.65 -11.21
C LEU A 206 36.57 -28.44 -10.52
N GLY A 207 36.47 -27.42 -9.67
CA GLY A 207 35.20 -27.00 -9.05
C GLY A 207 34.15 -26.62 -10.11
N GLY A 208 34.53 -25.86 -11.13
CA GLY A 208 33.63 -25.52 -12.24
C GLY A 208 33.13 -26.75 -12.99
N PHE A 209 34.02 -27.72 -13.28
CA PHE A 209 33.65 -28.98 -13.92
C PHE A 209 32.72 -29.83 -13.04
N LEU A 210 32.97 -29.90 -11.73
CA LEU A 210 32.07 -30.57 -10.78
C LEU A 210 30.67 -29.95 -10.77
N VAL A 211 30.56 -28.62 -10.78
CA VAL A 211 29.26 -27.94 -10.84
C VAL A 211 28.55 -28.21 -12.18
N LEU A 212 29.28 -28.28 -13.29
CA LEU A 212 28.71 -28.68 -14.58
C LEU A 212 28.19 -30.12 -14.55
N ILE A 213 28.94 -31.06 -13.95
CA ILE A 213 28.46 -32.43 -13.74
C ILE A 213 27.18 -32.44 -12.90
N MET A 214 27.11 -31.64 -11.82
CA MET A 214 25.88 -31.51 -11.02
C MET A 214 24.69 -31.02 -11.86
N ILE A 215 24.90 -30.09 -12.78
CA ILE A 215 23.85 -29.61 -13.69
C ILE A 215 23.40 -30.74 -14.64
N PHE A 216 24.35 -31.42 -15.30
CA PHE A 216 24.03 -32.51 -16.24
C PHE A 216 23.37 -33.72 -15.59
N THR A 217 23.68 -34.00 -14.33
CA THR A 217 23.06 -35.09 -13.54
C THR A 217 21.68 -34.74 -12.98
N GLY A 218 21.17 -33.53 -13.23
CA GLY A 218 19.84 -33.12 -12.75
C GLY A 218 19.81 -32.73 -11.26
N PHE A 219 20.97 -32.43 -10.65
CA PHE A 219 21.04 -32.01 -9.25
C PHE A 219 20.20 -30.75 -8.97
N GLY A 220 20.14 -29.82 -9.92
CA GLY A 220 19.31 -28.61 -9.80
C GLY A 220 17.82 -28.90 -9.60
N GLU A 221 17.27 -29.88 -10.34
CA GLU A 221 15.89 -30.33 -10.18
C GLU A 221 15.69 -31.07 -8.85
N SER A 222 16.63 -31.95 -8.49
CA SER A 222 16.61 -32.67 -7.21
C SER A 222 16.63 -31.71 -6.01
N TRP A 223 17.48 -30.68 -6.07
CA TRP A 223 17.56 -29.63 -5.05
C TRP A 223 16.28 -28.80 -4.99
N HIS A 224 15.71 -28.47 -6.15
CA HIS A 224 14.44 -27.77 -6.23
C HIS A 224 13.30 -28.57 -5.55
N LEU A 225 13.16 -29.85 -5.89
CA LEU A 225 12.13 -30.74 -5.34
C LEU A 225 12.32 -30.98 -3.83
N HIS A 226 13.56 -31.16 -3.39
CA HIS A 226 13.87 -31.31 -1.95
C HIS A 226 13.42 -30.07 -1.17
N THR A 227 13.71 -28.88 -1.69
CA THR A 227 13.30 -27.62 -1.07
C THR A 227 11.78 -27.50 -0.98
N ALA A 228 11.07 -27.87 -2.05
CA ALA A 228 9.60 -27.84 -2.07
C ALA A 228 9.00 -28.81 -1.03
N LYS A 229 9.59 -30.01 -0.87
CA LYS A 229 9.19 -30.97 0.16
C LYS A 229 9.39 -30.43 1.58
N LEU A 230 10.52 -29.77 1.85
CA LEU A 230 10.79 -29.17 3.16
C LEU A 230 9.77 -28.08 3.51
N LYS A 231 9.50 -27.16 2.58
CA LYS A 231 8.47 -26.12 2.77
C LYS A 231 7.09 -26.72 3.01
N LEU A 232 6.71 -27.67 2.16
CA LEU A 232 5.41 -28.33 2.26
C LEU A 232 5.24 -29.06 3.60
N GLY A 233 6.26 -29.78 4.06
CA GLY A 233 6.23 -30.50 5.33
C GLY A 233 6.10 -29.59 6.56
N ARG A 234 6.53 -28.32 6.47
CA ARG A 234 6.34 -27.31 7.52
C ARG A 234 4.94 -26.71 7.51
N LEU A 235 4.40 -26.42 6.32
CA LEU A 235 3.06 -25.83 6.18
C LEU A 235 1.96 -26.85 6.50
N LEU A 236 2.07 -28.07 5.95
CA LEU A 236 1.08 -29.13 6.08
C LEU A 236 1.80 -30.46 6.43
N PRO A 237 1.98 -30.75 7.73
CA PRO A 237 2.48 -32.05 8.18
C PRO A 237 1.63 -33.20 7.61
N ALA A 238 2.28 -34.30 7.21
CA ALA A 238 1.64 -35.47 6.56
C ALA A 238 1.07 -35.24 5.14
N SER A 239 1.46 -34.17 4.45
CA SER A 239 1.13 -33.99 3.03
C SER A 239 2.19 -34.61 2.10
N HIS A 240 1.75 -35.01 0.89
CA HIS A 240 2.63 -35.56 -0.14
C HIS A 240 2.71 -34.62 -1.34
N LEU A 241 3.93 -34.23 -1.73
CA LEU A 241 4.16 -33.38 -2.89
C LEU A 241 3.86 -34.13 -4.19
N LEU A 242 3.01 -33.56 -5.06
CA LEU A 242 2.75 -34.08 -6.41
C LEU A 242 3.58 -33.36 -7.46
N LYS A 243 3.46 -32.03 -7.53
CA LYS A 243 4.11 -31.23 -8.57
C LYS A 243 4.36 -29.81 -8.11
N VAL A 244 5.44 -29.21 -8.59
CA VAL A 244 5.70 -27.78 -8.51
C VAL A 244 5.77 -27.22 -9.93
N PHE A 245 5.12 -26.08 -10.16
CA PHE A 245 5.22 -25.35 -11.41
C PHE A 245 5.22 -23.84 -11.16
N SER A 246 5.62 -23.07 -12.17
CA SER A 246 5.61 -21.60 -12.09
C SER A 246 4.84 -21.02 -13.28
N THR A 247 4.27 -19.85 -13.04
CA THR A 247 3.73 -18.94 -14.05
C THR A 247 4.56 -17.65 -14.03
N PRO A 248 4.36 -16.73 -14.98
CA PRO A 248 4.94 -15.39 -14.87
C PRO A 248 4.56 -14.63 -13.58
N GLN A 249 3.50 -15.04 -12.90
CA GLN A 249 2.85 -14.31 -11.80
C GLN A 249 3.20 -14.89 -10.44
N ALA A 250 3.33 -16.22 -10.30
CA ALA A 250 3.60 -16.89 -9.04
C ALA A 250 4.19 -18.30 -9.21
N ARG A 251 4.61 -18.89 -8.09
CA ARG A 251 4.96 -20.32 -7.98
C ARG A 251 3.81 -21.07 -7.31
N TYR A 252 3.48 -22.24 -7.85
CA TYR A 252 2.42 -23.11 -7.36
C TYR A 252 2.97 -24.46 -6.93
N THR A 253 2.49 -24.93 -5.78
CA THR A 253 2.79 -26.27 -5.26
C THR A 253 1.48 -27.05 -5.16
N LEU A 254 1.41 -28.19 -5.84
CA LEU A 254 0.31 -29.14 -5.77
C LEU A 254 0.72 -30.29 -4.84
N ALA A 255 -0.07 -30.51 -3.81
CA ALA A 255 0.14 -31.55 -2.80
C ALA A 255 -1.13 -32.35 -2.56
N VAL A 256 -1.00 -33.51 -1.91
CA VAL A 256 -2.13 -34.29 -1.38
C VAL A 256 -2.17 -34.13 0.13
N PHE A 257 -3.32 -33.72 0.66
CA PHE A 257 -3.59 -33.64 2.10
C PHE A 257 -4.94 -34.28 2.41
N GLN A 258 -4.97 -35.21 3.38
CA GLN A 258 -6.19 -35.93 3.79
C GLN A 258 -7.06 -36.45 2.60
N LYS A 259 -6.40 -37.06 1.59
CA LYS A 259 -6.97 -37.56 0.32
C LYS A 259 -7.41 -36.50 -0.70
N GLY A 260 -7.47 -35.22 -0.33
CA GLY A 260 -7.75 -34.10 -1.23
C GLY A 260 -6.52 -33.54 -1.95
N ASP A 261 -6.74 -32.85 -3.08
CA ASP A 261 -5.71 -32.05 -3.76
C ASP A 261 -5.63 -30.68 -3.09
N CYS A 262 -4.45 -30.29 -2.62
CA CYS A 262 -4.18 -29.02 -1.98
C CYS A 262 -3.27 -28.18 -2.89
N ILE A 263 -3.74 -26.98 -3.24
CA ILE A 263 -3.01 -26.03 -4.08
C ILE A 263 -2.46 -24.93 -3.19
N ILE A 264 -1.16 -24.69 -3.26
CA ILE A 264 -0.45 -23.70 -2.45
C ILE A 264 0.18 -22.66 -3.36
N ARG A 265 0.01 -21.38 -2.98
CA ARG A 265 0.57 -20.19 -3.65
C ARG A 265 1.05 -19.22 -2.57
N TRP A 266 2.20 -18.57 -2.79
CA TRP A 266 2.78 -17.59 -1.84
C TRP A 266 2.93 -18.11 -0.39
N GLY A 267 3.31 -19.39 -0.23
CA GLY A 267 3.44 -20.00 1.11
C GLY A 267 2.11 -20.18 1.86
N SER A 268 0.98 -20.10 1.18
CA SER A 268 -0.36 -20.27 1.76
C SER A 268 -1.24 -21.18 0.89
N VAL A 269 -2.19 -21.86 1.52
CA VAL A 269 -3.19 -22.68 0.81
C VAL A 269 -4.09 -21.73 0.00
N LEU A 270 -4.12 -21.91 -1.31
CA LEU A 270 -5.00 -21.19 -2.23
C LEU A 270 -6.37 -21.86 -2.28
N GLU A 271 -6.40 -23.17 -2.51
CA GLU A 271 -7.63 -23.94 -2.64
C GLU A 271 -7.39 -25.40 -2.24
N MET A 272 -8.37 -26.04 -1.60
CA MET A 272 -8.35 -27.46 -1.25
C MET A 272 -9.52 -28.17 -1.92
N LEU A 273 -9.27 -29.27 -2.61
CA LEU A 273 -10.25 -30.02 -3.37
C LEU A 273 -10.41 -31.44 -2.80
N PRO A 274 -11.65 -31.97 -2.68
CA PRO A 274 -12.89 -31.36 -3.12
C PRO A 274 -13.56 -30.46 -2.06
N GLN A 275 -13.85 -29.21 -2.42
CA GLN A 275 -14.56 -28.21 -1.60
C GLN A 275 -16.09 -28.30 -1.78
N HIS A 276 -16.68 -29.48 -1.57
CA HIS A 276 -18.08 -29.71 -1.95
C HIS A 276 -19.07 -28.77 -1.26
N THR A 277 -18.95 -28.54 0.05
CA THR A 277 -19.93 -27.75 0.82
C THR A 277 -19.83 -26.26 0.53
N GLU A 278 -18.63 -25.67 0.67
CA GLU A 278 -18.44 -24.22 0.50
C GLU A 278 -18.68 -23.74 -0.94
N ALA A 279 -18.21 -24.50 -1.93
CA ALA A 279 -18.47 -24.19 -3.33
C ALA A 279 -19.96 -24.29 -3.66
N PHE A 280 -20.64 -25.30 -3.12
CA PHE A 280 -22.09 -25.46 -3.27
C PHE A 280 -22.84 -24.28 -2.67
N GLU A 281 -22.59 -23.94 -1.41
CA GLU A 281 -23.25 -22.82 -0.72
C GLU A 281 -23.07 -21.52 -1.50
N SER A 282 -21.84 -21.22 -1.93
CA SER A 282 -21.54 -20.02 -2.70
C SER A 282 -22.27 -19.98 -4.05
N VAL A 283 -22.23 -21.08 -4.81
CA VAL A 283 -22.87 -21.17 -6.13
C VAL A 283 -24.38 -21.05 -6.02
N TYR A 284 -25.00 -21.78 -5.11
CA TYR A 284 -26.46 -21.81 -4.99
C TYR A 284 -27.02 -20.56 -4.31
N LEU A 285 -26.25 -19.88 -3.47
CA LEU A 285 -26.58 -18.54 -3.01
C LEU A 285 -26.61 -17.55 -4.18
N ASN A 286 -25.56 -17.53 -5.02
CA ASN A 286 -25.51 -16.64 -6.19
C ASN A 286 -26.61 -16.97 -7.23
N LEU A 287 -26.88 -18.26 -7.48
CA LEU A 287 -27.97 -18.68 -8.37
C LEU A 287 -29.35 -18.38 -7.77
N SER A 288 -29.50 -18.32 -6.45
CA SER A 288 -30.79 -17.92 -5.84
C SER A 288 -31.08 -16.43 -6.08
N GLU A 289 -30.06 -15.59 -6.20
CA GLU A 289 -30.21 -14.20 -6.65
C GLU A 289 -30.43 -14.11 -8.17
N ALA A 290 -29.77 -14.98 -8.95
CA ALA A 290 -29.89 -15.04 -10.41
C ALA A 290 -30.43 -16.39 -10.92
N PRO A 291 -31.70 -16.76 -10.66
CA PRO A 291 -32.23 -18.11 -10.90
C PRO A 291 -32.28 -18.53 -12.37
N ASN A 292 -32.24 -17.56 -13.28
CA ASN A 292 -32.25 -17.79 -14.73
C ASN A 292 -30.86 -17.64 -15.37
N ALA A 293 -29.78 -17.55 -14.59
CA ALA A 293 -28.44 -17.36 -15.12
C ALA A 293 -28.00 -18.53 -16.01
N ARG A 294 -27.67 -18.22 -17.28
CA ARG A 294 -27.18 -19.19 -18.26
C ARG A 294 -25.69 -19.00 -18.55
N ASN A 295 -25.24 -17.75 -18.64
CA ASN A 295 -23.84 -17.40 -18.87
C ASN A 295 -23.25 -16.78 -17.60
N VAL A 296 -22.34 -17.51 -16.97
CA VAL A 296 -21.70 -17.12 -15.71
C VAL A 296 -20.26 -16.74 -15.98
N LEU A 297 -19.81 -15.62 -15.43
CA LEU A 297 -18.41 -15.21 -15.39
C LEU A 297 -17.91 -15.33 -13.94
N VAL A 298 -16.80 -16.04 -13.73
CA VAL A 298 -16.14 -16.16 -12.43
C VAL A 298 -14.76 -15.52 -12.54
N ILE A 299 -14.52 -14.49 -11.72
CA ILE A 299 -13.24 -13.79 -11.61
C ILE A 299 -12.64 -14.12 -10.24
N GLY A 300 -11.59 -14.94 -10.22
CA GLY A 300 -10.98 -15.41 -8.98
C GLY A 300 -9.94 -16.52 -9.18
N ASP A 301 -9.05 -16.67 -8.21
CA ASP A 301 -7.96 -17.67 -8.26
C ASP A 301 -8.35 -18.98 -7.55
N ASP A 302 -9.16 -18.90 -6.50
CA ASP A 302 -9.75 -19.98 -5.69
C ASP A 302 -11.13 -20.42 -6.23
N ALA A 303 -11.21 -20.65 -7.54
CA ALA A 303 -12.48 -20.81 -8.24
C ALA A 303 -12.72 -22.21 -8.81
N ILE A 304 -11.82 -23.19 -8.64
CA ILE A 304 -11.93 -24.49 -9.31
C ILE A 304 -13.18 -25.23 -8.84
N GLY A 305 -13.40 -25.31 -7.53
CA GLY A 305 -14.59 -25.93 -6.91
C GLY A 305 -15.88 -25.22 -7.32
N VAL A 306 -15.87 -23.89 -7.33
CA VAL A 306 -17.01 -23.04 -7.69
C VAL A 306 -17.38 -23.21 -9.17
N CYS A 307 -16.41 -23.15 -10.07
CA CYS A 307 -16.61 -23.35 -11.51
C CYS A 307 -17.16 -24.75 -11.81
N ARG A 308 -16.67 -25.77 -11.10
CA ARG A 308 -17.19 -27.14 -11.19
C ARG A 308 -18.66 -27.21 -10.79
N GLU A 309 -19.03 -26.60 -9.66
CA GLU A 309 -20.41 -26.60 -9.18
C GLU A 309 -21.35 -25.80 -10.09
N TYR A 310 -20.92 -24.66 -10.65
CA TYR A 310 -21.69 -23.98 -11.71
C TYR A 310 -21.90 -24.87 -12.93
N CYS A 311 -20.88 -25.60 -13.36
CA CYS A 311 -20.98 -26.53 -14.50
C CYS A 311 -21.98 -27.68 -14.24
N ARG A 312 -22.10 -28.12 -12.98
CA ARG A 312 -23.07 -29.14 -12.55
C ARG A 312 -24.51 -28.63 -12.57
N SER A 313 -24.72 -27.34 -12.33
CA SER A 313 -26.05 -26.75 -12.39
C SER A 313 -26.68 -26.87 -13.79
N LYS A 314 -27.95 -27.28 -13.83
CA LYS A 314 -28.73 -27.39 -15.07
C LYS A 314 -29.15 -26.03 -15.64
N SER A 315 -29.23 -24.98 -14.83
CA SER A 315 -29.57 -23.63 -15.31
C SER A 315 -28.44 -23.01 -16.12
N VAL A 316 -27.20 -23.37 -15.80
CA VAL A 316 -25.99 -22.79 -16.40
C VAL A 316 -25.62 -23.53 -17.69
N ARG A 317 -25.46 -22.75 -18.76
CA ARG A 317 -25.01 -23.21 -20.09
C ARG A 317 -23.51 -23.04 -20.27
N SER A 318 -22.96 -21.90 -19.83
CA SER A 318 -21.53 -21.60 -19.97
C SER A 318 -20.98 -20.94 -18.71
N VAL A 319 -19.74 -21.30 -18.37
CA VAL A 319 -18.96 -20.73 -17.26
C VAL A 319 -17.63 -20.24 -17.82
N THR A 320 -17.44 -18.93 -17.87
CA THR A 320 -16.13 -18.35 -18.20
C THR A 320 -15.36 -18.13 -16.91
N TRP A 321 -14.16 -18.71 -16.81
CA TRP A 321 -13.27 -18.51 -15.65
C TRP A 321 -12.08 -17.63 -16.05
N LEU A 322 -11.95 -16.49 -15.37
CA LEU A 322 -10.82 -15.58 -15.49
C LEU A 322 -10.07 -15.51 -14.14
N SER A 323 -8.84 -16.01 -14.10
CA SER A 323 -7.97 -15.87 -12.93
C SER A 323 -7.10 -14.62 -13.05
N THR A 324 -6.62 -14.07 -11.93
CA THR A 324 -5.62 -12.98 -11.93
C THR A 324 -4.27 -13.47 -12.49
N ASP A 325 -4.06 -14.78 -12.53
CA ASP A 325 -2.96 -15.45 -13.20
C ASP A 325 -3.50 -16.21 -14.44
N PRO A 326 -3.34 -15.64 -15.65
CA PRO A 326 -3.94 -16.20 -16.87
C PRO A 326 -3.46 -17.63 -17.21
N ASP A 327 -2.23 -17.96 -16.83
CA ASP A 327 -1.60 -19.25 -17.11
C ASP A 327 -2.04 -20.35 -16.13
N TYR A 328 -2.46 -19.96 -14.93
CA TYR A 328 -2.73 -20.89 -13.82
C TYR A 328 -3.88 -21.88 -14.12
N PRO A 329 -5.09 -21.44 -14.54
CA PRO A 329 -6.23 -22.32 -14.76
C PRO A 329 -5.96 -23.55 -15.63
N MET A 330 -5.37 -23.34 -16.82
CA MET A 330 -5.11 -24.44 -17.76
C MET A 330 -3.97 -25.34 -17.30
N LYS A 331 -2.95 -24.80 -16.63
CA LYS A 331 -1.84 -25.59 -16.08
C LYS A 331 -2.31 -26.49 -14.94
N ILE A 332 -3.09 -25.95 -13.99
CA ILE A 332 -3.52 -26.71 -12.83
C ILE A 332 -4.53 -27.81 -13.21
N LEU A 333 -5.50 -27.54 -14.07
CA LEU A 333 -6.52 -28.52 -14.46
C LEU A 333 -5.94 -29.75 -15.16
N ARG A 334 -4.77 -29.64 -15.80
CA ARG A 334 -4.04 -30.77 -16.39
C ARG A 334 -3.31 -31.63 -15.36
N LEU A 335 -3.03 -31.08 -14.19
CA LEU A 335 -2.24 -31.72 -13.12
C LEU A 335 -3.09 -32.30 -11.99
N LEU A 336 -4.35 -31.86 -11.85
CA LEU A 336 -5.26 -32.37 -10.82
C LEU A 336 -5.54 -33.86 -11.01
N ARG A 337 -5.65 -34.58 -9.89
CA ARG A 337 -6.04 -36.00 -9.89
C ARG A 337 -7.52 -36.17 -10.24
N TYR A 338 -8.34 -35.20 -9.83
CA TYR A 338 -9.74 -35.13 -10.18
C TYR A 338 -9.92 -34.40 -11.52
N LYS A 339 -10.48 -35.08 -12.52
CA LYS A 339 -10.84 -34.44 -13.80
C LYS A 339 -12.05 -33.53 -13.59
N ILE A 340 -11.81 -32.23 -13.60
CA ILE A 340 -12.82 -31.17 -13.37
C ILE A 340 -13.24 -30.47 -14.68
N ILE A 341 -12.60 -30.81 -15.81
CA ILE A 341 -12.86 -30.20 -17.11
C ILE A 341 -14.27 -30.57 -17.59
N SER A 342 -15.08 -29.56 -17.89
CA SER A 342 -16.44 -29.67 -18.42
C SER A 342 -16.53 -28.93 -19.75
N LEU A 343 -17.35 -29.43 -20.69
CA LEU A 343 -17.64 -28.75 -21.95
C LEU A 343 -18.32 -27.38 -21.75
N LYS A 344 -18.90 -27.12 -20.58
CA LYS A 344 -19.49 -25.82 -20.24
C LYS A 344 -18.44 -24.78 -19.81
N MET A 345 -17.21 -25.19 -19.53
CA MET A 345 -16.17 -24.34 -18.97
C MET A 345 -15.33 -23.71 -20.09
N ASN A 346 -15.23 -22.39 -20.09
CA ASN A 346 -14.39 -21.62 -20.98
C ASN A 346 -13.28 -20.94 -20.17
N ILE A 347 -12.02 -21.16 -20.57
CA ILE A 347 -10.83 -20.65 -19.88
C ILE A 347 -9.98 -19.95 -20.94
N PRO A 348 -10.20 -18.64 -21.16
CA PRO A 348 -9.53 -17.91 -22.23
C PRO A 348 -8.00 -17.82 -22.09
N GLY A 349 -7.47 -17.95 -20.87
CA GLY A 349 -6.03 -17.78 -20.62
C GLY A 349 -5.55 -16.33 -20.77
N GLU A 350 -6.43 -15.36 -20.52
CA GLU A 350 -6.12 -13.93 -20.57
C GLU A 350 -6.45 -13.25 -19.23
N ASP A 351 -5.79 -12.11 -18.97
CA ASP A 351 -6.07 -11.25 -17.83
C ASP A 351 -7.54 -10.77 -17.82
N PRO A 352 -8.24 -10.73 -16.65
CA PRO A 352 -9.65 -10.38 -16.63
C PRO A 352 -9.97 -9.00 -17.21
N VAL A 353 -9.15 -7.98 -16.94
CA VAL A 353 -9.40 -6.61 -17.42
C VAL A 353 -9.17 -6.54 -18.93
N SER A 354 -8.05 -7.11 -19.40
CA SER A 354 -7.72 -7.15 -20.84
C SER A 354 -8.77 -7.92 -21.65
N TRP A 355 -9.21 -9.08 -21.15
CA TRP A 355 -10.21 -9.90 -21.83
C TRP A 355 -11.57 -9.19 -21.91
N LEU A 356 -12.03 -8.57 -20.81
CA LEU A 356 -13.29 -7.83 -20.78
C LEU A 356 -13.28 -6.57 -21.67
N LYS A 357 -12.11 -5.95 -21.88
CA LYS A 357 -11.96 -4.84 -22.84
C LYS A 357 -12.12 -5.32 -24.29
N LYS A 358 -11.51 -6.44 -24.65
CA LYS A 358 -11.53 -7.00 -26.02
C LYS A 358 -12.88 -7.64 -26.39
N HIS A 359 -13.53 -8.31 -25.45
CA HIS A 359 -14.74 -9.10 -25.70
C HIS A 359 -16.00 -8.39 -25.19
N TYR A 360 -17.09 -8.47 -25.96
CA TYR A 360 -18.37 -7.78 -25.68
C TYR A 360 -19.49 -8.73 -25.22
N ASN A 361 -19.14 -9.96 -24.85
CA ASN A 361 -20.08 -10.96 -24.33
C ASN A 361 -20.81 -10.42 -23.09
N ARG A 362 -22.10 -10.70 -23.00
CA ARG A 362 -22.92 -10.35 -21.83
C ARG A 362 -23.13 -11.56 -20.92
N PHE A 363 -23.08 -11.32 -19.62
CA PHE A 363 -23.23 -12.34 -18.58
C PHE A 363 -24.48 -12.09 -17.74
N ASP A 364 -25.15 -13.18 -17.36
CA ASP A 364 -26.32 -13.14 -16.48
C ASP A 364 -25.90 -13.12 -15.00
N LEU A 365 -24.71 -13.66 -14.70
CA LEU A 365 -24.13 -13.65 -13.37
C LEU A 365 -22.62 -13.43 -13.49
N ILE A 366 -22.10 -12.46 -12.74
CA ILE A 366 -20.67 -12.21 -12.61
C ILE A 366 -20.30 -12.37 -11.13
N GLU A 367 -19.46 -13.34 -10.80
CA GLU A 367 -18.92 -13.54 -9.46
C GLU A 367 -17.48 -13.05 -9.38
N ILE A 368 -17.23 -12.10 -8.48
CA ILE A 368 -15.89 -11.61 -8.15
C ILE A 368 -15.50 -12.22 -6.81
N ARG A 369 -14.61 -13.20 -6.90
CA ARG A 369 -14.04 -13.97 -5.80
C ARG A 369 -12.57 -13.64 -5.67
N LEU A 370 -12.31 -12.48 -5.06
CA LEU A 370 -10.96 -11.99 -4.81
C LEU A 370 -10.87 -11.56 -3.35
N PRO A 371 -9.70 -11.73 -2.70
CA PRO A 371 -9.48 -11.22 -1.36
C PRO A 371 -9.52 -9.69 -1.35
N ALA A 372 -9.58 -9.08 -0.16
CA ALA A 372 -9.40 -7.64 -0.03
C ALA A 372 -8.10 -7.19 -0.72
N PRO A 373 -8.09 -6.05 -1.44
CA PRO A 373 -6.97 -5.67 -2.27
C PRO A 373 -5.81 -5.12 -1.43
N GLY A 374 -5.01 -5.99 -0.81
CA GLY A 374 -3.77 -5.62 -0.08
C GLY A 374 -2.62 -5.16 -0.99
N SER A 375 -2.85 -5.07 -2.30
CA SER A 375 -1.90 -4.57 -3.30
C SER A 375 -2.61 -3.77 -4.39
N LEU A 376 -1.87 -2.91 -5.07
CA LEU A 376 -2.32 -2.13 -6.22
C LEU A 376 -2.73 -3.05 -7.39
N SER A 377 -2.05 -4.18 -7.58
CA SER A 377 -2.43 -5.17 -8.61
C SER A 377 -3.80 -5.79 -8.39
N LEU A 378 -4.21 -5.96 -7.14
CA LEU A 378 -5.56 -6.44 -6.82
C LEU A 378 -6.59 -5.32 -6.84
N ASN A 379 -6.20 -4.10 -6.47
CA ASN A 379 -7.11 -2.94 -6.42
C ASN A 379 -7.82 -2.67 -7.74
N ARG A 380 -7.18 -2.93 -8.88
CA ARG A 380 -7.77 -2.71 -10.21
C ARG A 380 -9.05 -3.51 -10.46
N TYR A 381 -9.27 -4.62 -9.73
CA TYR A 381 -10.52 -5.41 -9.79
C TYR A 381 -11.61 -4.88 -8.86
N PHE A 382 -11.33 -3.83 -8.10
CA PHE A 382 -12.27 -3.17 -7.19
C PHE A 382 -12.43 -1.67 -7.50
N SER A 383 -11.88 -1.20 -8.62
CA SER A 383 -11.90 0.22 -8.99
C SER A 383 -13.19 0.61 -9.71
N ASN A 384 -13.51 1.90 -9.65
CA ASN A 384 -14.68 2.46 -10.35
C ASN A 384 -14.64 2.21 -11.86
N SER A 385 -13.45 2.23 -12.48
CA SER A 385 -13.28 1.97 -13.92
C SER A 385 -13.63 0.52 -14.27
N PHE A 386 -13.24 -0.43 -13.40
CA PHE A 386 -13.54 -1.84 -13.57
C PHE A 386 -15.02 -2.17 -13.38
N TYR A 387 -15.68 -1.62 -12.34
CA TYR A 387 -17.12 -1.83 -12.17
C TYR A 387 -17.94 -1.19 -13.31
N ARG A 388 -17.48 -0.07 -13.86
CA ARG A 388 -18.06 0.50 -15.08
C ARG A 388 -17.90 -0.44 -16.28
N LEU A 389 -16.74 -1.08 -16.43
CA LEU A 389 -16.52 -2.10 -17.46
C LEU A 389 -17.48 -3.30 -17.27
N LEU A 390 -17.62 -3.81 -16.05
CA LEU A 390 -18.54 -4.92 -15.75
C LEU A 390 -20.00 -4.55 -16.04
N ARG A 391 -20.43 -3.32 -15.74
CA ARG A 391 -21.76 -2.83 -16.10
C ARG A 391 -22.04 -2.96 -17.60
N HIS A 392 -21.07 -2.68 -18.47
CA HIS A 392 -21.22 -2.82 -19.92
C HIS A 392 -21.16 -4.28 -20.42
N ARG A 393 -20.83 -5.24 -19.55
CA ARG A 393 -20.78 -6.68 -19.82
C ARG A 393 -21.90 -7.44 -19.11
N LEU A 394 -22.80 -6.75 -18.42
CA LEU A 394 -23.93 -7.35 -17.73
C LEU A 394 -25.14 -7.46 -18.67
N ALA A 395 -25.86 -8.58 -18.59
CA ALA A 395 -27.19 -8.71 -19.18
C ALA A 395 -28.18 -7.77 -18.47
N GLU A 396 -29.34 -7.51 -19.10
CA GLU A 396 -30.34 -6.59 -18.56
C GLU A 396 -30.82 -6.97 -17.14
N LYS A 397 -31.05 -8.28 -16.93
CA LYS A 397 -31.37 -8.87 -15.62
C LYS A 397 -30.17 -9.56 -14.96
N GLY A 398 -28.96 -9.15 -15.33
CA GLY A 398 -27.75 -9.75 -14.79
C GLY A 398 -27.46 -9.29 -13.37
N VAL A 399 -26.76 -10.13 -12.60
CA VAL A 399 -26.36 -9.87 -11.22
C VAL A 399 -24.84 -9.91 -11.10
N VAL A 400 -24.26 -8.98 -10.35
CA VAL A 400 -22.86 -9.02 -9.94
C VAL A 400 -22.79 -9.38 -8.46
N SER A 401 -21.98 -10.37 -8.12
CA SER A 401 -21.71 -10.83 -6.76
C SER A 401 -20.25 -10.51 -6.42
N VAL A 402 -20.03 -9.71 -5.37
CA VAL A 402 -18.68 -9.31 -4.94
C VAL A 402 -18.49 -9.69 -3.49
N MET A 403 -17.51 -10.56 -3.22
CA MET A 403 -17.13 -10.92 -1.86
C MET A 403 -16.08 -9.97 -1.32
N PHE A 404 -16.15 -9.70 -0.01
CA PHE A 404 -15.15 -8.91 0.69
C PHE A 404 -15.08 -9.30 2.17
N PRO A 405 -13.89 -9.21 2.80
CA PRO A 405 -13.75 -9.45 4.23
C PRO A 405 -14.59 -8.47 5.05
N SER A 406 -15.28 -8.98 6.06
CA SER A 406 -16.13 -8.21 6.96
C SER A 406 -15.98 -8.73 8.40
N GLY A 407 -16.83 -8.25 9.30
CA GLY A 407 -16.94 -8.77 10.66
C GLY A 407 -18.35 -9.27 10.91
N GLU A 408 -18.48 -10.52 11.37
CA GLU A 408 -19.79 -11.14 11.54
C GLU A 408 -20.67 -10.37 12.56
N ASN A 409 -20.07 -10.05 13.72
CA ASN A 409 -20.73 -9.40 14.85
C ASN A 409 -20.09 -8.06 15.25
N PHE A 410 -18.79 -7.90 15.03
CA PHE A 410 -18.05 -6.69 15.37
C PHE A 410 -17.23 -6.22 14.17
N MET A 411 -17.47 -4.97 13.74
CA MET A 411 -16.69 -4.35 12.68
C MET A 411 -15.79 -3.27 13.26
N GLY A 412 -14.48 -3.50 13.16
CA GLY A 412 -13.49 -2.46 13.38
C GLY A 412 -13.66 -1.32 12.37
N ARG A 413 -13.08 -0.16 12.69
CA ARG A 413 -13.14 1.04 11.85
C ARG A 413 -12.66 0.78 10.41
N GLU A 414 -11.59 0.02 10.25
CA GLU A 414 -10.91 -0.26 8.98
C GLU A 414 -11.76 -1.16 8.08
N LEU A 415 -12.41 -2.19 8.65
CA LEU A 415 -13.39 -3.01 7.94
C LEU A 415 -14.65 -2.20 7.56
N SER A 416 -15.12 -1.32 8.46
CA SER A 416 -16.26 -0.44 8.15
C SER A 416 -15.95 0.57 7.04
N LEU A 417 -14.72 1.10 6.99
CA LEU A 417 -14.26 1.99 5.91
C LEU A 417 -14.11 1.23 4.59
N SER A 418 -13.61 -0.01 4.63
CA SER A 418 -13.51 -0.87 3.45
C SER A 418 -14.88 -1.20 2.86
N GLY A 419 -15.84 -1.64 3.70
CA GLY A 419 -17.22 -1.88 3.26
C GLY A 419 -17.91 -0.63 2.75
N ALA A 420 -17.68 0.54 3.38
CA ALA A 420 -18.21 1.82 2.92
C ALA A 420 -17.63 2.26 1.56
N SER A 421 -16.33 2.08 1.35
CA SER A 421 -15.65 2.37 0.08
C SER A 421 -16.19 1.48 -1.04
N LEU A 422 -16.35 0.19 -0.78
CA LEU A 422 -16.93 -0.74 -1.74
C LEU A 422 -18.39 -0.41 -2.05
N LEU A 423 -19.20 -0.12 -1.02
CA LEU A 423 -20.60 0.30 -1.17
C LEU A 423 -20.72 1.56 -2.04
N GLN A 424 -19.89 2.58 -1.80
CA GLN A 424 -19.90 3.81 -2.58
C GLN A 424 -19.47 3.55 -4.04
N THR A 425 -18.43 2.73 -4.25
CA THR A 425 -17.90 2.45 -5.59
C THR A 425 -18.87 1.60 -6.43
N LEU A 426 -19.52 0.61 -5.82
CA LEU A 426 -20.57 -0.17 -6.46
C LEU A 426 -21.82 0.70 -6.72
N GLY A 427 -22.23 1.52 -5.75
CA GLY A 427 -23.39 2.42 -5.88
C GLY A 427 -23.25 3.48 -6.97
N ASN A 428 -22.01 3.84 -7.34
CA ASN A 428 -21.74 4.72 -8.46
C ASN A 428 -21.98 4.05 -9.84
N ASN A 429 -21.98 2.71 -9.90
CA ASN A 429 -22.07 1.94 -11.14
C ASN A 429 -23.38 1.15 -11.26
N PHE A 430 -23.98 0.71 -10.15
CA PHE A 430 -25.17 -0.11 -10.10
C PHE A 430 -26.28 0.57 -9.29
N LYS A 431 -27.54 0.38 -9.70
CA LYS A 431 -28.70 1.07 -9.10
C LYS A 431 -29.25 0.37 -7.87
N HIS A 432 -29.20 -0.96 -7.83
CA HIS A 432 -29.74 -1.78 -6.76
C HIS A 432 -28.63 -2.61 -6.12
N LEU A 433 -28.55 -2.55 -4.79
CA LEU A 433 -27.53 -3.23 -4.00
C LEU A 433 -28.15 -3.93 -2.79
N ILE A 434 -27.75 -5.17 -2.55
CA ILE A 434 -28.15 -5.97 -1.39
C ILE A 434 -26.90 -6.54 -0.75
N LEU A 435 -26.87 -6.54 0.58
CA LEU A 435 -25.77 -7.05 1.39
C LEU A 435 -26.18 -8.38 2.02
N GLN A 436 -25.36 -9.41 1.84
CA GLN A 436 -25.37 -10.62 2.65
C GLN A 436 -24.26 -10.50 3.70
N THR A 437 -24.60 -10.80 4.96
CA THR A 437 -23.68 -10.69 6.09
C THR A 437 -22.98 -12.01 6.41
N GLY A 438 -21.81 -11.93 7.03
CA GLY A 438 -20.97 -13.06 7.43
C GLY A 438 -19.58 -12.60 7.84
N GLU A 439 -18.67 -13.53 8.12
CA GLU A 439 -17.23 -13.22 8.20
C GLU A 439 -16.70 -12.69 6.86
N VAL A 440 -17.17 -13.30 5.76
CA VAL A 440 -17.07 -12.75 4.41
C VAL A 440 -18.45 -12.25 4.01
N SER A 441 -18.58 -10.93 3.90
CA SER A 441 -19.81 -10.31 3.39
C SER A 441 -19.79 -10.33 1.87
N ARG A 442 -20.99 -10.28 1.28
CA ARG A 442 -21.16 -10.27 -0.18
C ARG A 442 -22.13 -9.18 -0.58
N PHE A 443 -21.74 -8.36 -1.55
CA PHE A 443 -22.65 -7.43 -2.22
C PHE A 443 -23.19 -8.06 -3.49
N PHE A 444 -24.53 -8.06 -3.61
CA PHE A 444 -25.24 -8.31 -4.85
C PHE A 444 -25.61 -6.98 -5.48
N ALA A 445 -25.29 -6.81 -6.76
CA ALA A 445 -25.54 -5.59 -7.51
C ALA A 445 -26.30 -5.88 -8.81
N ALA A 446 -27.29 -5.05 -9.14
CA ALA A 446 -28.08 -5.16 -10.36
C ALA A 446 -28.45 -3.78 -10.93
N MET A 447 -28.70 -3.75 -12.24
CA MET A 447 -29.18 -2.56 -12.95
C MET A 447 -30.70 -2.46 -12.95
N ALA A 448 -31.40 -3.59 -13.13
CA ALA A 448 -32.84 -3.67 -13.13
C ALA A 448 -33.40 -3.83 -11.69
N PRO A 449 -34.56 -3.23 -11.38
CA PRO A 449 -35.25 -3.44 -10.12
C PRO A 449 -35.74 -4.90 -10.00
N ASP A 450 -35.99 -5.34 -8.76
CA ASP A 450 -36.61 -6.64 -8.40
C ASP A 450 -35.89 -7.92 -8.88
N VAL A 451 -34.68 -7.80 -9.45
CA VAL A 451 -33.84 -8.96 -9.79
C VAL A 451 -33.31 -9.62 -8.52
N ILE A 452 -32.67 -8.81 -7.67
CA ILE A 452 -32.04 -9.23 -6.41
C ILE A 452 -33.02 -9.07 -5.24
N SER A 453 -32.95 -9.95 -4.23
CA SER A 453 -33.88 -9.94 -3.08
C SER A 453 -33.20 -10.23 -1.75
N GLY A 454 -33.33 -9.31 -0.79
CA GLY A 454 -32.85 -9.50 0.59
C GLY A 454 -33.84 -10.26 1.47
N ASN A 455 -34.92 -10.82 0.91
CA ASN A 455 -35.93 -11.55 1.67
C ASN A 455 -35.58 -13.04 1.72
N PRO A 456 -35.27 -13.61 2.91
CA PRO A 456 -34.91 -15.01 3.05
C PRO A 456 -35.92 -15.98 2.45
N LYS A 457 -37.23 -15.71 2.56
CA LYS A 457 -38.28 -16.61 2.05
C LYS A 457 -38.30 -16.69 0.53
N VAL A 458 -38.02 -15.56 -0.14
CA VAL A 458 -37.94 -15.49 -1.60
C VAL A 458 -36.74 -16.29 -2.08
N LEU A 459 -35.57 -16.09 -1.45
CA LEU A 459 -34.35 -16.83 -1.79
C LEU A 459 -34.49 -18.33 -1.51
N GLU A 460 -35.09 -18.71 -0.38
CA GLU A 460 -35.37 -20.11 -0.05
C GLU A 460 -36.27 -20.76 -1.12
N THR A 461 -37.30 -20.05 -1.61
CA THR A 461 -38.18 -20.55 -2.68
C THR A 461 -37.41 -20.72 -4.00
N ARG A 462 -36.57 -19.75 -4.36
CA ARG A 462 -35.73 -19.82 -5.57
C ARG A 462 -34.72 -20.97 -5.48
N PHE A 463 -34.07 -21.14 -4.32
CA PHE A 463 -33.15 -22.23 -4.01
C PHE A 463 -33.81 -23.60 -4.15
N LYS A 464 -34.98 -23.80 -3.52
CA LYS A 464 -35.74 -25.06 -3.62
C LYS A 464 -36.06 -25.43 -5.06
N LYS A 465 -36.43 -24.44 -5.89
CA LYS A 465 -36.70 -24.64 -7.33
C LYS A 465 -35.45 -24.98 -8.14
N LEU A 466 -34.27 -24.53 -7.72
CA LEU A 466 -33.00 -24.82 -8.38
C LEU A 466 -32.51 -26.24 -8.06
N ILE A 467 -32.59 -26.65 -6.79
CA ILE A 467 -32.09 -27.97 -6.34
C ILE A 467 -33.10 -29.07 -6.56
N SER A 468 -34.41 -28.81 -6.68
CA SER A 468 -35.37 -29.85 -7.08
C SER A 468 -35.04 -30.50 -8.44
N LYS A 469 -34.13 -29.90 -9.22
CA LYS A 469 -33.59 -30.42 -10.47
C LYS A 469 -32.31 -31.26 -10.31
N GLN A 470 -31.69 -31.28 -9.13
CA GLN A 470 -30.48 -32.04 -8.75
C GLN A 470 -30.85 -33.42 -8.19
N LYS A 471 -29.93 -34.37 -8.29
CA LYS A 471 -30.04 -35.65 -7.53
C LYS A 471 -29.50 -35.39 -6.12
N ASN A 472 -30.15 -35.95 -5.09
CA ASN A 472 -29.83 -35.77 -3.65
C ASN A 472 -30.16 -34.36 -3.11
N TYR A 473 -31.42 -33.94 -3.24
CA TYR A 473 -31.91 -32.65 -2.75
C TYR A 473 -31.79 -32.49 -1.21
N ASP A 474 -31.97 -33.56 -0.44
CA ASP A 474 -32.06 -33.51 1.03
C ASP A 474 -30.72 -33.30 1.74
N ASP A 475 -29.59 -33.54 1.05
CA ASP A 475 -28.25 -33.45 1.65
C ASP A 475 -27.71 -32.00 1.76
N TYR A 476 -28.45 -31.02 1.21
CA TYR A 476 -27.96 -29.65 1.04
C TYR A 476 -28.89 -28.61 1.65
N TYR A 477 -28.33 -27.78 2.55
CA TYR A 477 -29.07 -26.74 3.27
C TYR A 477 -28.29 -25.42 3.30
N ILE A 478 -28.97 -24.30 3.05
CA ILE A 478 -28.44 -22.95 3.21
C ILE A 478 -29.37 -22.17 4.15
N ASP A 479 -28.83 -21.62 5.24
CA ASP A 479 -29.60 -20.79 6.16
C ASP A 479 -29.70 -19.34 5.66
N PHE A 480 -30.62 -19.10 4.73
CA PHE A 480 -30.90 -17.75 4.22
C PHE A 480 -31.39 -16.79 5.31
N ARG A 481 -31.96 -17.28 6.42
CA ARG A 481 -32.47 -16.41 7.50
C ARG A 481 -31.32 -15.79 8.26
N ASN A 482 -30.27 -16.56 8.55
CA ASN A 482 -29.08 -16.04 9.21
C ASN A 482 -28.25 -15.12 8.29
N LEU A 483 -28.07 -15.52 7.03
CA LEU A 483 -27.27 -14.75 6.06
C LEU A 483 -27.84 -13.36 5.73
N PHE A 484 -29.18 -13.24 5.73
CA PHE A 484 -29.93 -12.01 5.43
C PHE A 484 -30.76 -11.52 6.62
N ASP A 485 -30.32 -11.77 7.85
CA ASP A 485 -30.99 -11.25 9.04
C ASP A 485 -31.10 -9.72 8.96
N SER A 486 -32.33 -9.20 9.06
CA SER A 486 -32.59 -7.79 8.80
C SER A 486 -31.91 -6.87 9.82
N ASN A 487 -31.73 -7.31 11.07
CA ASN A 487 -31.05 -6.50 12.09
C ASN A 487 -29.55 -6.41 11.79
N ARG A 488 -28.92 -7.54 11.41
CA ARG A 488 -27.51 -7.60 11.03
C ARG A 488 -27.24 -6.79 9.78
N VAL A 489 -28.02 -7.01 8.71
CA VAL A 489 -27.87 -6.26 7.44
C VAL A 489 -28.04 -4.77 7.67
N ASN A 490 -29.08 -4.34 8.39
CA ASN A 490 -29.31 -2.92 8.66
C ASN A 490 -28.20 -2.31 9.50
N SER A 491 -27.76 -3.00 10.57
CA SER A 491 -26.65 -2.52 11.40
C SER A 491 -25.35 -2.36 10.60
N GLN A 492 -25.03 -3.31 9.71
CA GLN A 492 -23.83 -3.21 8.88
C GLN A 492 -23.95 -2.06 7.86
N MET A 493 -25.09 -1.97 7.16
CA MET A 493 -25.35 -0.91 6.18
C MET A 493 -25.39 0.49 6.81
N GLU A 494 -25.92 0.63 8.02
CA GLU A 494 -25.88 1.89 8.80
C GLU A 494 -24.44 2.28 9.14
N SER A 495 -23.60 1.32 9.54
CA SER A 495 -22.18 1.58 9.78
C SER A 495 -21.49 2.10 8.52
N TYR A 496 -21.74 1.47 7.37
CA TYR A 496 -21.15 1.89 6.09
C TYR A 496 -21.63 3.28 5.66
N ARG A 497 -22.95 3.53 5.72
CA ARG A 497 -23.53 4.84 5.40
C ARG A 497 -23.01 5.93 6.34
N GLY A 498 -22.85 5.63 7.63
CA GLY A 498 -22.27 6.54 8.61
C GLY A 498 -20.83 6.96 8.25
N GLN A 499 -20.01 6.02 7.73
CA GLN A 499 -18.66 6.36 7.24
C GLN A 499 -18.70 7.20 5.96
N ILE A 500 -19.63 6.93 5.04
CA ILE A 500 -19.80 7.73 3.80
C ILE A 500 -20.19 9.16 4.13
N ILE A 501 -21.15 9.36 5.05
CA ILE A 501 -21.59 10.69 5.50
C ILE A 501 -20.44 11.42 6.20
N SER A 502 -19.65 10.71 6.99
CA SER A 502 -18.52 11.31 7.72
C SER A 502 -17.34 11.70 6.81
N ASN A 503 -17.25 11.14 5.59
CA ASN A 503 -16.14 11.32 4.66
C ASN A 503 -16.65 11.47 3.20
N PRO A 504 -17.41 12.52 2.88
CA PRO A 504 -18.09 12.66 1.60
C PRO A 504 -17.09 12.72 0.44
N GLY A 505 -17.31 11.89 -0.59
CA GLY A 505 -16.48 11.84 -1.80
C GLY A 505 -15.06 11.28 -1.62
N GLN A 506 -14.65 10.95 -0.39
CA GLN A 506 -13.28 10.49 -0.11
C GLN A 506 -13.12 8.97 -0.20
N LEU A 507 -14.20 8.19 -0.10
CA LEU A 507 -14.14 6.72 -0.07
C LEU A 507 -14.27 6.07 -1.46
N LEU A 508 -14.39 6.84 -2.54
CA LEU A 508 -14.50 6.29 -3.89
C LEU A 508 -13.18 5.62 -4.30
N ASN A 509 -13.23 4.31 -4.60
CA ASN A 509 -12.05 3.57 -5.03
C ASN A 509 -11.80 3.73 -6.54
N SER A 510 -10.59 4.12 -6.93
CA SER A 510 -10.19 4.29 -8.33
C SER A 510 -8.76 3.83 -8.57
N ASP A 511 -8.34 3.72 -9.83
CA ASP A 511 -6.96 3.33 -10.16
C ASP A 511 -5.94 4.38 -9.72
N GLN A 512 -6.34 5.67 -9.70
CA GLN A 512 -5.50 6.78 -9.24
C GLN A 512 -5.50 6.91 -7.71
N PHE A 513 -6.61 6.57 -7.06
CA PHE A 513 -6.82 6.63 -5.62
C PHE A 513 -7.31 5.28 -5.09
N PRO A 514 -6.39 4.34 -4.81
CA PRO A 514 -6.69 2.97 -4.37
C PRO A 514 -7.09 2.95 -2.88
N MET A 515 -8.24 3.52 -2.55
CA MET A 515 -8.74 3.65 -1.17
C MET A 515 -8.92 2.30 -0.47
N LEU A 516 -9.40 1.27 -1.18
CA LEU A 516 -9.55 -0.06 -0.58
C LEU A 516 -8.19 -0.66 -0.18
N THR A 517 -7.15 -0.45 -0.97
CA THR A 517 -5.79 -0.89 -0.61
C THR A 517 -5.24 -0.18 0.61
N ARG A 518 -5.55 1.11 0.77
CA ARG A 518 -5.16 1.85 1.98
C ARG A 518 -5.79 1.25 3.23
N PHE A 519 -7.08 0.92 3.17
CA PHE A 519 -7.77 0.33 4.32
C PHE A 519 -7.35 -1.11 4.58
N ALA A 520 -7.05 -1.89 3.53
CA ALA A 520 -6.47 -3.21 3.67
C ALA A 520 -5.09 -3.16 4.35
N ILE A 521 -4.18 -2.29 3.90
CA ILE A 521 -2.87 -2.08 4.53
C ILE A 521 -3.03 -1.62 5.99
N ALA A 522 -3.94 -0.70 6.27
CA ALA A 522 -4.20 -0.22 7.63
C ALA A 522 -4.74 -1.33 8.54
N LEU A 523 -5.61 -2.20 8.00
CA LEU A 523 -6.11 -3.38 8.71
C LEU A 523 -4.97 -4.37 8.98
N ASP A 524 -4.11 -4.64 7.99
CA ASP A 524 -2.95 -5.53 8.15
C ASP A 524 -1.99 -5.00 9.21
N MET A 525 -1.72 -3.69 9.23
CA MET A 525 -0.91 -3.04 10.27
C MET A 525 -1.55 -3.16 11.66
N LYS A 526 -2.89 -3.13 11.74
CA LYS A 526 -3.62 -3.31 13.01
C LYS A 526 -3.56 -4.75 13.51
N MET A 527 -3.80 -5.70 12.63
CA MET A 527 -3.73 -7.14 12.93
C MET A 527 -2.30 -7.55 13.32
N SER A 528 -1.33 -6.81 12.79
CA SER A 528 0.09 -6.85 13.16
C SER A 528 0.40 -6.22 14.52
N GLY A 529 -0.56 -5.70 15.29
CA GLY A 529 -0.28 -5.13 16.61
C GLY A 529 0.47 -3.80 16.61
N VAL A 530 0.57 -3.11 15.46
CA VAL A 530 1.12 -1.75 15.41
C VAL A 530 0.10 -0.79 16.05
N PRO A 531 0.45 -0.03 17.10
CA PRO A 531 -0.45 0.94 17.70
C PRO A 531 -0.74 2.07 16.71
N LEU A 532 -1.90 2.00 16.06
CA LEU A 532 -2.37 2.95 15.05
C LEU A 532 -2.65 4.35 15.62
N ASP A 533 -2.56 4.55 16.94
CA ASP A 533 -2.62 5.88 17.56
C ASP A 533 -1.46 6.80 17.12
N TYR A 534 -0.35 6.21 16.63
CA TYR A 534 0.84 6.93 16.14
C TYR A 534 0.93 7.04 14.62
N LEU A 535 0.17 6.23 13.87
CA LEU A 535 0.05 6.41 12.43
C LEU A 535 -0.93 7.55 12.16
N PRO A 536 -0.74 8.37 11.10
CA PRO A 536 -1.77 9.32 10.67
C PRO A 536 -3.12 8.61 10.68
N LYS A 537 -4.19 9.31 11.06
CA LYS A 537 -5.53 8.92 10.59
C LYS A 537 -5.40 8.85 9.07
N MET A 538 -5.14 7.67 8.50
CA MET A 538 -4.77 7.49 7.08
C MET A 538 -5.88 7.93 6.13
N ASN A 539 -7.06 8.22 6.68
CA ASN A 539 -8.17 8.81 5.96
C ASN A 539 -8.06 10.34 5.80
N ASP A 540 -7.25 11.01 6.62
CA ASP A 540 -7.08 12.45 6.60
C ASP A 540 -5.90 12.82 5.68
N ARG A 541 -6.24 13.28 4.48
CA ARG A 541 -5.27 13.75 3.47
C ARG A 541 -4.35 14.83 4.04
N THR A 542 -4.81 15.62 5.01
CA THR A 542 -3.99 16.68 5.61
C THR A 542 -2.93 16.12 6.57
N ALA A 543 -3.23 15.06 7.30
CA ALA A 543 -2.29 14.41 8.21
C ALA A 543 -1.13 13.78 7.42
N ILE A 544 -1.43 13.07 6.33
CA ILE A 544 -0.43 12.47 5.44
C ILE A 544 0.50 13.56 4.87
N MET A 545 -0.06 14.67 4.38
CA MET A 545 0.74 15.77 3.85
C MET A 545 1.65 16.39 4.90
N ARG A 546 1.21 16.51 6.17
CA ARG A 546 2.07 16.95 7.27
C ARG A 546 3.26 16.03 7.47
N TYR A 547 3.08 14.71 7.44
CA TYR A 547 4.19 13.75 7.56
C TYR A 547 5.16 13.80 6.38
N ILE A 548 4.66 14.00 5.16
CA ILE A 548 5.52 14.19 3.98
C ILE A 548 6.33 15.48 4.11
N ILE A 549 5.73 16.55 4.62
CA ILE A 549 6.45 17.80 4.88
C ILE A 549 7.49 17.61 5.99
N ILE A 550 7.14 16.94 7.09
CA ILE A 550 8.09 16.60 8.15
C ILE A 550 9.24 15.76 7.59
N PHE A 551 8.95 14.77 6.75
CA PHE A 551 9.97 13.95 6.09
C PHE A 551 10.86 14.80 5.18
N LEU A 552 10.29 15.68 4.36
CA LEU A 552 11.06 16.60 3.50
C LEU A 552 11.89 17.59 4.32
N VAL A 553 11.38 18.05 5.47
CA VAL A 553 12.10 18.92 6.40
C VAL A 553 13.24 18.16 7.10
N VAL A 554 12.99 16.94 7.56
CA VAL A 554 14.02 16.06 8.17
C VAL A 554 15.08 15.69 7.14
N LEU A 555 14.68 15.39 5.90
CA LEU A 555 15.57 15.20 4.78
C LEU A 555 16.42 16.47 4.59
N THR A 556 15.80 17.65 4.55
CA THR A 556 16.48 18.96 4.42
C THR A 556 17.41 19.27 5.60
N LEU A 557 17.07 18.88 6.82
CA LEU A 557 17.93 19.02 8.00
C LEU A 557 19.10 18.03 7.95
N GLY A 558 18.87 16.79 7.55
CA GLY A 558 19.91 15.81 7.27
C GLY A 558 20.89 16.30 6.19
N ILE A 559 20.38 17.02 5.20
CA ILE A 559 21.16 17.68 4.13
C ILE A 559 22.11 18.73 4.69
N LEU A 560 21.66 19.54 5.66
CA LEU A 560 22.50 20.54 6.33
C LEU A 560 23.60 19.89 7.20
N ILE A 561 23.27 18.78 7.86
CA ILE A 561 24.21 18.03 8.71
C ILE A 561 25.30 17.35 7.87
N VAL A 562 24.94 16.65 6.78
CA VAL A 562 25.91 16.03 5.87
C VAL A 562 26.81 17.09 5.23
N ARG A 563 26.26 18.27 4.91
CA ARG A 563 27.07 19.39 4.40
C ARG A 563 28.10 19.90 5.41
N GLU A 564 27.76 20.01 6.69
CA GLU A 564 28.74 20.43 7.71
C GLU A 564 29.82 19.36 7.92
N ILE A 565 29.42 18.10 8.02
CA ILE A 565 30.36 16.97 8.23
C ILE A 565 31.36 16.86 7.07
N TYR A 566 30.91 16.97 5.80
CA TYR A 566 31.79 16.84 4.63
C TYR A 566 32.37 18.17 4.12
N GLY A 567 31.78 19.30 4.52
CA GLY A 567 32.30 20.65 4.24
C GLY A 567 33.58 20.95 5.02
N LEU A 568 33.73 20.35 6.20
CA LEU A 568 34.96 20.38 7.01
C LEU A 568 36.04 19.41 6.50
N ALA A 569 35.65 18.32 5.83
CA ALA A 569 36.56 17.23 5.44
C ALA A 569 37.25 17.40 4.08
N ILE A 570 36.70 18.22 3.16
CA ILE A 570 37.23 18.40 1.80
C ILE A 570 37.82 19.81 1.66
N PRO A 571 39.15 19.97 1.56
CA PRO A 571 39.78 21.29 1.52
C PRO A 571 39.36 22.07 0.28
N ASN A 572 38.85 23.29 0.51
CA ASN A 572 38.48 24.25 -0.52
C ASN A 572 39.76 24.89 -1.10
N LYS A 573 40.21 24.43 -2.27
CA LYS A 573 41.12 25.24 -3.10
C LYS A 573 40.28 25.95 -4.16
N GLU A 574 40.33 27.27 -4.14
CA GLU A 574 39.62 28.12 -5.10
C GLU A 574 40.09 27.82 -6.53
N SER A 575 39.13 27.67 -7.43
CA SER A 575 39.38 27.47 -8.86
C SER A 575 38.37 28.26 -9.67
N ASN A 576 38.84 28.90 -10.74
CA ASN A 576 38.13 29.88 -11.59
C ASN A 576 36.97 29.31 -12.46
N ASN A 577 36.51 28.08 -12.21
CA ASN A 577 35.44 27.43 -12.98
C ASN A 577 34.14 27.40 -12.16
N LYS A 578 33.00 27.83 -12.72
CA LYS A 578 31.70 27.84 -12.01
C LYS A 578 31.26 26.45 -11.50
N ASP A 579 31.52 25.38 -12.25
CA ASP A 579 31.32 23.99 -11.80
C ASP A 579 32.33 23.53 -10.72
N LEU A 580 33.49 24.20 -10.61
CA LEU A 580 34.47 23.97 -9.54
C LEU A 580 34.23 24.84 -8.29
N LEU A 581 33.32 25.82 -8.35
CA LEU A 581 32.86 26.59 -7.20
C LEU A 581 31.98 25.75 -6.25
N MET A 582 31.37 24.66 -6.76
CA MET A 582 30.58 23.77 -5.91
C MET A 582 31.46 23.10 -4.86
N LYS A 583 31.07 23.19 -3.58
CA LYS A 583 31.78 22.51 -2.49
C LYS A 583 31.70 20.99 -2.68
N GLY A 584 32.70 20.24 -2.20
CA GLY A 584 32.69 18.77 -2.31
C GLY A 584 31.41 18.13 -1.76
N GLY A 585 30.87 18.67 -0.66
CA GLY A 585 29.60 18.23 -0.08
C GLY A 585 28.36 18.48 -0.96
N GLU A 586 28.37 19.48 -1.85
CA GLU A 586 27.23 19.76 -2.75
C GLU A 586 27.13 18.70 -3.86
N VAL A 587 28.27 18.28 -4.40
CA VAL A 587 28.33 17.20 -5.40
C VAL A 587 27.85 15.89 -4.80
N MET A 588 28.27 15.59 -3.58
CA MET A 588 27.83 14.41 -2.81
C MET A 588 26.33 14.42 -2.55
N PHE A 589 25.77 15.58 -2.22
CA PHE A 589 24.34 15.76 -1.98
C PHE A 589 23.51 15.54 -3.26
N ILE A 590 23.97 16.06 -4.39
CA ILE A 590 23.31 15.85 -5.69
C ILE A 590 23.28 14.35 -6.02
N VAL A 591 24.38 13.62 -5.82
CA VAL A 591 24.40 12.16 -6.00
C VAL A 591 23.34 11.50 -5.11
N PHE A 592 23.36 11.75 -3.80
CA PHE A 592 22.39 11.15 -2.88
C PHE A 592 20.92 11.38 -3.28
N THR A 593 20.54 12.62 -3.58
CA THR A 593 19.15 12.98 -3.90
C THR A 593 18.69 12.50 -5.27
N THR A 594 19.58 12.56 -6.27
CA THR A 594 19.28 11.97 -7.57
C THR A 594 19.07 10.47 -7.46
N SER A 595 19.80 9.77 -6.58
CA SER A 595 19.58 8.35 -6.29
C SER A 595 18.26 8.08 -5.54
N VAL A 596 17.83 8.98 -4.65
CA VAL A 596 16.47 8.93 -4.05
C VAL A 596 15.40 9.02 -5.14
N ILE A 597 15.50 10.00 -6.03
CA ILE A 597 14.54 10.18 -7.15
C ILE A 597 14.59 8.96 -8.08
N ALA A 598 15.78 8.49 -8.43
CA ALA A 598 16.01 7.36 -9.33
C ALA A 598 15.35 6.08 -8.82
N MET A 599 15.59 5.72 -7.57
CA MET A 599 14.99 4.51 -7.00
C MET A 599 13.49 4.67 -6.73
N ALA A 600 13.04 5.84 -6.26
CA ALA A 600 11.61 6.10 -6.11
C ALA A 600 10.88 5.98 -7.45
N LEU A 601 11.45 6.52 -8.52
CA LEU A 601 10.90 6.43 -9.87
C LEU A 601 10.93 5.00 -10.41
N ASN A 602 12.01 4.26 -10.22
CA ASN A 602 12.11 2.85 -10.59
C ASN A 602 10.99 2.03 -9.95
N VAL A 603 10.80 2.18 -8.64
CA VAL A 603 9.74 1.51 -7.88
C VAL A 603 8.34 1.93 -8.34
N ILE A 604 8.11 3.23 -8.61
CA ILE A 604 6.84 3.71 -9.15
C ILE A 604 6.53 3.08 -10.51
N LEU A 605 7.51 3.06 -11.43
CA LEU A 605 7.34 2.45 -12.76
C LEU A 605 7.08 0.95 -12.66
N MET A 606 7.73 0.25 -11.71
CA MET A 606 7.45 -1.17 -11.45
C MET A 606 6.00 -1.38 -11.00
N PHE A 607 5.46 -0.52 -10.13
CA PHE A 607 4.06 -0.64 -9.71
C PHE A 607 3.07 -0.26 -10.82
N CYS A 608 3.37 0.74 -11.65
CA CYS A 608 2.59 1.02 -12.85
C CYS A 608 2.57 -0.21 -13.79
N PHE A 609 3.72 -0.85 -13.98
CA PHE A 609 3.81 -2.10 -14.75
C PHE A 609 3.01 -3.24 -14.10
N GLN A 610 3.05 -3.35 -12.78
CA GLN A 610 2.30 -4.36 -12.03
C GLN A 610 0.78 -4.14 -12.14
N ASN A 611 0.31 -2.89 -12.10
CA ASN A 611 -1.10 -2.56 -12.28
C ASN A 611 -1.60 -2.91 -13.71
N ALA A 612 -0.74 -2.68 -14.70
CA ALA A 612 -1.00 -3.02 -16.10
C ALA A 612 -1.03 -4.54 -16.34
N ASN A 613 0.03 -5.24 -15.92
CA ASN A 613 0.34 -6.61 -16.34
C ASN A 613 0.12 -7.68 -15.25
N GLY A 614 -0.32 -7.27 -14.06
CA GLY A 614 -0.75 -8.13 -12.95
C GLY A 614 0.34 -8.50 -11.94
N SER A 615 1.59 -8.76 -12.35
CA SER A 615 2.67 -9.17 -11.42
C SER A 615 4.06 -8.74 -11.87
N LEU A 616 4.94 -8.55 -10.88
CA LEU A 616 6.38 -8.32 -11.05
C LEU A 616 7.22 -9.60 -10.96
N PHE A 617 6.63 -10.74 -10.60
CA PHE A 617 7.38 -11.92 -10.17
C PHE A 617 8.39 -12.44 -11.19
N LEU A 618 8.01 -12.57 -12.47
CA LEU A 618 8.94 -12.91 -13.55
C LEU A 618 9.72 -11.69 -14.07
N TYR A 619 9.02 -10.56 -14.24
CA TYR A 619 9.55 -9.40 -14.96
C TYR A 619 10.48 -8.52 -14.12
N PHE A 620 10.60 -8.75 -12.80
CA PHE A 620 11.48 -7.99 -11.91
C PHE A 620 12.91 -7.86 -12.45
N GLY A 621 13.50 -8.96 -12.93
CA GLY A 621 14.84 -8.96 -13.51
C GLY A 621 14.91 -8.10 -14.78
N MET A 622 13.96 -8.28 -15.70
CA MET A 622 13.88 -7.52 -16.94
C MET A 622 13.73 -6.01 -16.71
N LEU A 623 12.82 -5.58 -15.84
CA LEU A 623 12.56 -4.16 -15.59
C LEU A 623 13.80 -3.47 -14.99
N ASN A 624 14.43 -4.08 -13.99
CA ASN A 624 15.69 -3.58 -13.43
C ASN A 624 16.84 -3.63 -14.45
N SER A 625 16.86 -4.63 -15.35
CA SER A 625 17.85 -4.69 -16.43
C SER A 625 17.73 -3.51 -17.39
N LEU A 626 16.49 -3.15 -17.79
CA LEU A 626 16.23 -2.01 -18.66
C LEU A 626 16.64 -0.70 -17.98
N PHE A 627 16.36 -0.55 -16.69
CA PHE A 627 16.85 0.58 -15.90
C PHE A 627 18.38 0.65 -15.90
N MET A 628 19.08 -0.48 -15.66
CA MET A 628 20.55 -0.53 -15.65
C MET A 628 21.17 -0.28 -17.03
N LEU A 629 20.52 -0.72 -18.11
CA LEU A 629 20.96 -0.43 -19.47
C LEU A 629 20.81 1.06 -19.79
N GLY A 630 19.71 1.67 -19.36
CA GLY A 630 19.50 3.11 -19.43
C GLY A 630 20.63 3.86 -18.69
N LEU A 631 20.89 3.46 -17.45
CA LEU A 631 21.94 4.03 -16.59
C LEU A 631 23.33 3.94 -17.23
N PHE A 632 23.66 2.79 -17.82
CA PHE A 632 24.87 2.64 -18.62
C PHE A 632 24.91 3.63 -19.79
N GLY A 633 23.82 3.71 -20.58
CA GLY A 633 23.72 4.59 -21.74
C GLY A 633 23.90 6.07 -21.36
N GLY A 634 23.18 6.54 -20.35
CA GLY A 634 23.25 7.91 -19.86
C GLY A 634 24.63 8.30 -19.33
N GLY A 635 25.24 7.42 -18.53
CA GLY A 635 26.58 7.68 -18.01
C GLY A 635 27.68 7.57 -19.07
N TRP A 636 27.52 6.71 -20.09
CA TRP A 636 28.43 6.63 -21.22
C TRP A 636 28.40 7.90 -22.08
N ILE A 637 27.21 8.42 -22.38
CA ILE A 637 27.02 9.69 -23.11
C ILE A 637 27.73 10.83 -22.37
N VAL A 638 27.51 10.95 -21.06
CA VAL A 638 28.13 12.00 -20.24
C VAL A 638 29.65 11.87 -20.19
N ASN A 639 30.19 10.65 -20.04
CA ASN A 639 31.64 10.42 -20.09
C ASN A 639 32.24 10.85 -21.44
N LYS A 640 31.57 10.56 -22.56
CA LYS A 640 32.01 10.97 -23.89
C LYS A 640 31.96 12.49 -24.07
N LEU A 641 30.87 13.12 -23.64
CA LEU A 641 30.69 14.58 -23.70
C LEU A 641 31.74 15.32 -22.87
N GLN A 642 32.10 14.80 -21.69
CA GLN A 642 33.15 15.39 -20.83
C GLN A 642 34.55 15.30 -21.43
N GLN A 643 34.84 14.22 -22.18
CA GLN A 643 36.13 14.05 -22.86
C GLN A 643 36.24 14.94 -24.10
N GLN A 644 35.12 15.16 -24.79
CA GLN A 644 35.06 15.91 -26.05
C GLN A 644 34.87 17.42 -25.84
N PHE A 645 34.17 17.84 -24.78
CA PHE A 645 33.85 19.24 -24.51
C PHE A 645 34.09 19.61 -23.03
N ARG A 646 34.78 20.73 -22.80
CA ARG A 646 35.00 21.31 -21.46
C ARG A 646 33.77 22.11 -21.01
N GLN A 647 32.60 21.47 -20.94
CA GLN A 647 31.33 22.16 -20.68
C GLN A 647 31.22 22.63 -19.22
N LYS A 648 30.92 23.92 -19.04
CA LYS A 648 30.85 24.62 -17.75
C LYS A 648 29.49 24.55 -17.04
N ASN A 649 28.46 23.95 -17.67
CA ASN A 649 27.07 23.93 -17.19
C ASN A 649 26.43 22.52 -17.21
N LEU A 650 27.24 21.44 -17.21
CA LEU A 650 26.72 20.10 -17.46
C LEU A 650 25.70 19.65 -16.38
N PHE A 651 25.91 20.00 -15.10
CA PHE A 651 24.92 19.69 -14.03
C PHE A 651 23.55 20.34 -14.29
N LEU A 652 23.53 21.56 -14.84
CA LEU A 652 22.28 22.26 -15.16
C LEU A 652 21.53 21.54 -16.28
N GLN A 653 22.23 21.14 -17.34
CA GLN A 653 21.63 20.40 -18.45
C GLN A 653 21.08 19.04 -18.00
N LEU A 654 21.80 18.35 -17.11
CA LEU A 654 21.36 17.08 -16.53
C LEU A 654 20.11 17.25 -15.64
N GLY A 655 20.06 18.32 -14.85
CA GLY A 655 18.90 18.63 -14.01
C GLY A 655 17.68 19.09 -14.80
N LEU A 656 17.88 19.76 -15.93
CA LEU A 656 16.80 20.06 -16.88
C LEU A 656 16.29 18.77 -17.54
N ALA A 657 17.18 17.89 -18.00
CA ALA A 657 16.80 16.63 -18.60
C ALA A 657 16.00 15.74 -17.62
N SER A 658 16.41 15.67 -16.34
CA SER A 658 15.66 14.94 -15.32
C SER A 658 14.26 15.52 -15.07
N SER A 659 14.17 16.84 -14.99
CA SER A 659 12.91 17.54 -14.75
C SER A 659 11.96 17.43 -15.96
N ILE A 660 12.48 17.55 -17.18
CA ILE A 660 11.72 17.34 -18.43
C ILE A 660 11.19 15.91 -18.50
N PHE A 661 12.00 14.91 -18.16
CA PHE A 661 11.56 13.52 -18.15
C PHE A 661 10.40 13.28 -17.17
N LEU A 662 10.48 13.83 -15.97
CA LEU A 662 9.39 13.76 -14.98
C LEU A 662 8.13 14.49 -15.45
N ILE A 663 8.26 15.63 -16.15
CA ILE A 663 7.14 16.34 -16.77
C ILE A 663 6.51 15.48 -17.88
N ILE A 664 7.31 14.86 -18.74
CA ILE A 664 6.82 13.96 -19.80
C ILE A 664 6.03 12.81 -19.17
N LEU A 665 6.55 12.17 -18.11
CA LEU A 665 5.83 11.11 -17.40
C LEU A 665 4.53 11.58 -16.77
N PHE A 666 4.47 12.82 -16.28
CA PHE A 666 3.26 13.41 -15.70
C PHE A 666 2.20 13.74 -16.77
N VAL A 667 2.64 14.20 -17.95
CA VAL A 667 1.74 14.62 -19.05
C VAL A 667 1.28 13.43 -19.90
N LEU A 668 2.12 12.41 -20.07
CA LEU A 668 1.72 11.18 -20.76
C LEU A 668 0.68 10.46 -19.90
N ASP A 669 -0.60 10.58 -20.29
CA ASP A 669 -1.65 9.66 -19.85
C ASP A 669 -1.39 8.32 -20.55
N LEU A 670 -0.36 7.62 -20.06
CA LEU A 670 0.15 6.39 -20.67
C LEU A 670 -0.99 5.38 -20.70
N ASP A 671 -1.41 4.99 -21.89
CA ASP A 671 -2.31 3.85 -22.05
C ASP A 671 -1.54 2.59 -21.64
N TYR A 672 -1.71 2.20 -20.38
CA TYR A 672 -1.02 1.10 -19.71
C TYR A 672 -1.40 -0.29 -20.24
N SER A 673 -1.94 -0.39 -21.44
CA SER A 673 -2.47 -1.64 -22.01
C SER A 673 -1.39 -2.56 -22.59
N THR A 674 -0.18 -2.07 -22.89
CA THR A 674 0.88 -2.91 -23.47
C THR A 674 2.19 -2.92 -22.66
N PRO A 675 2.79 -4.10 -22.36
CA PRO A 675 4.05 -4.20 -21.63
C PRO A 675 5.22 -3.49 -22.33
N ILE A 676 5.20 -3.43 -23.67
CA ILE A 676 6.28 -2.84 -24.48
C ILE A 676 6.39 -1.33 -24.26
N ALA A 677 5.28 -0.65 -23.94
CA ALA A 677 5.27 0.79 -23.69
C ALA A 677 6.17 1.20 -22.49
N PHE A 678 6.45 0.26 -21.58
CA PHE A 678 7.30 0.51 -20.42
C PHE A 678 8.81 0.49 -20.73
N VAL A 679 9.23 -0.14 -21.83
CA VAL A 679 10.65 -0.22 -22.22
C VAL A 679 11.32 1.16 -22.32
N PRO A 680 10.80 2.13 -23.09
CA PRO A 680 11.39 3.47 -23.16
C PRO A 680 11.34 4.22 -21.82
N LEU A 681 10.36 3.94 -20.96
CA LEU A 681 10.23 4.58 -19.65
C LEU A 681 11.35 4.14 -18.69
N PHE A 682 11.61 2.83 -18.59
CA PHE A 682 12.70 2.31 -17.76
C PHE A 682 14.07 2.72 -18.30
N LEU A 683 14.27 2.67 -19.62
CA LEU A 683 15.51 3.15 -20.25
C LEU A 683 15.73 4.65 -20.01
N GLY A 684 14.68 5.47 -20.15
CA GLY A 684 14.74 6.92 -19.89
C GLY A 684 15.02 7.24 -18.42
N ALA A 685 14.33 6.59 -17.49
CA ALA A 685 14.55 6.73 -16.05
C ALA A 685 15.98 6.35 -15.67
N GLY A 686 16.47 5.23 -16.21
CA GLY A 686 17.86 4.81 -16.05
C GLY A 686 18.85 5.82 -16.62
N ALA A 687 18.63 6.27 -17.86
CA ALA A 687 19.53 7.19 -18.55
C ALA A 687 19.71 8.52 -17.82
N VAL A 688 18.63 9.12 -17.34
CA VAL A 688 18.68 10.32 -16.51
C VAL A 688 19.49 10.07 -15.23
N SER A 689 19.25 8.93 -14.57
CA SER A 689 19.92 8.58 -13.30
C SER A 689 21.42 8.34 -13.47
N GLY A 690 21.82 7.67 -14.55
CA GLY A 690 23.23 7.34 -14.82
C GLY A 690 24.13 8.53 -15.18
N THR A 691 23.57 9.71 -15.40
CA THR A 691 24.33 10.89 -15.82
C THR A 691 25.17 11.54 -14.71
N TRP A 692 24.75 11.43 -13.45
CA TRP A 692 25.29 12.22 -12.34
C TRP A 692 26.60 11.68 -11.77
N LEU A 693 26.68 10.35 -11.56
CA LEU A 693 27.84 9.72 -10.92
C LEU A 693 29.14 9.88 -11.73
N PRO A 694 29.16 9.72 -13.07
CA PRO A 694 30.35 9.99 -13.86
C PRO A 694 30.86 11.43 -13.73
N ARG A 695 29.96 12.40 -13.67
CA ARG A 695 30.30 13.81 -13.48
C ARG A 695 30.82 14.10 -12.06
N ALA A 696 30.19 13.53 -11.04
CA ALA A 696 30.63 13.64 -9.65
C ALA A 696 32.04 13.06 -9.46
N ALA A 697 32.31 11.89 -10.06
CA ALA A 697 33.64 11.26 -10.06
C ALA A 697 34.71 12.14 -10.72
N ALA A 698 34.39 12.78 -11.85
CA ALA A 698 35.31 13.68 -12.55
C ALA A 698 35.69 14.91 -11.69
N ILE A 699 34.75 15.48 -10.93
CA ILE A 699 35.04 16.61 -10.03
C ILE A 699 35.92 16.18 -8.86
N GLN A 700 35.64 15.05 -8.22
CA GLN A 700 36.46 14.58 -7.10
C GLN A 700 37.89 14.25 -7.53
N HIS A 701 38.05 13.69 -8.74
CA HIS A 701 39.36 13.49 -9.34
C HIS A 701 40.08 14.82 -9.57
N ALA A 702 39.38 15.85 -10.10
CA ALA A 702 39.96 17.19 -10.27
C ALA A 702 40.39 17.83 -8.94
N LYS A 703 39.67 17.54 -7.84
CA LYS A 703 40.00 18.01 -6.48
C LYS A 703 41.04 17.14 -5.75
N LYS A 704 41.66 16.17 -6.42
CA LYS A 704 42.71 15.28 -5.87
C LYS A 704 42.29 14.48 -4.62
N VAL A 705 41.00 14.15 -4.49
CA VAL A 705 40.54 13.26 -3.40
C VAL A 705 41.17 11.88 -3.56
N LYS A 706 41.60 11.26 -2.44
CA LYS A 706 42.16 9.90 -2.47
C LYS A 706 41.17 8.94 -3.12
N ALA A 707 41.62 8.24 -4.16
CA ALA A 707 40.88 7.27 -4.97
C ALA A 707 39.96 6.32 -4.17
N GLY A 708 40.46 5.72 -3.09
CA GLY A 708 39.65 4.79 -2.26
C GLY A 708 38.54 5.46 -1.46
N SER A 709 38.77 6.69 -1.00
CA SER A 709 37.77 7.46 -0.26
C SER A 709 36.69 7.99 -1.20
N SER A 710 37.11 8.48 -2.38
CA SER A 710 36.21 8.95 -3.44
C SER A 710 35.23 7.88 -3.92
N ALA A 711 35.73 6.66 -4.19
CA ALA A 711 34.88 5.55 -4.62
C ALA A 711 33.88 5.13 -3.53
N PHE A 712 34.33 5.02 -2.28
CA PHE A 712 33.46 4.69 -1.14
C PHE A 712 32.35 5.74 -0.96
N GLU A 713 32.70 7.03 -0.93
CA GLU A 713 31.74 8.09 -0.65
C GLU A 713 30.65 8.19 -1.73
N LEU A 714 31.02 8.08 -3.02
CA LEU A 714 30.06 8.10 -4.12
C LEU A 714 29.12 6.89 -4.09
N TRP A 715 29.65 5.69 -3.90
CA TRP A 715 28.84 4.46 -3.85
C TRP A 715 27.96 4.39 -2.60
N MET A 716 28.48 4.83 -1.46
CA MET A 716 27.72 4.92 -0.23
C MET A 716 26.51 5.84 -0.40
N LEU A 717 26.71 7.04 -0.94
CA LEU A 717 25.63 8.01 -1.09
C LEU A 717 24.60 7.59 -2.15
N ASP A 718 25.06 6.99 -3.25
CA ASP A 718 24.16 6.42 -4.27
C ASP A 718 23.27 5.32 -3.67
N SER A 719 23.89 4.38 -2.95
CA SER A 719 23.18 3.27 -2.31
C SER A 719 22.27 3.73 -1.15
N LEU A 720 22.71 4.67 -0.31
CA LEU A 720 21.88 5.24 0.77
C LEU A 720 20.69 6.02 0.20
N GLY A 721 20.90 6.79 -0.86
CA GLY A 721 19.83 7.51 -1.55
C GLY A 721 18.79 6.54 -2.10
N GLY A 722 19.23 5.47 -2.77
CA GLY A 722 18.33 4.42 -3.22
C GLY A 722 17.62 3.69 -2.07
N ALA A 723 18.31 3.40 -0.96
CA ALA A 723 17.75 2.72 0.20
C ALA A 723 16.58 3.50 0.82
N ILE A 724 16.61 4.83 0.74
CA ILE A 724 15.53 5.71 1.20
C ILE A 724 14.44 5.86 0.12
N GLY A 725 14.84 6.01 -1.15
CA GLY A 725 13.91 6.21 -2.27
C GLY A 725 12.92 5.06 -2.47
N GLY A 726 13.35 3.81 -2.26
CA GLY A 726 12.50 2.63 -2.42
C GLY A 726 11.29 2.61 -1.48
N PRO A 727 11.48 2.60 -0.14
CA PRO A 727 10.39 2.71 0.83
C PRO A 727 9.60 4.00 0.72
N LEU A 728 10.25 5.12 0.38
CA LEU A 728 9.56 6.39 0.16
C LEU A 728 8.47 6.23 -0.90
N ALA A 729 8.81 5.63 -2.04
CA ALA A 729 7.84 5.34 -3.10
C ALA A 729 6.77 4.33 -2.67
N ALA A 730 7.20 3.18 -2.12
CA ALA A 730 6.32 2.03 -1.90
C ALA A 730 5.40 2.16 -0.68
N VAL A 731 5.85 2.83 0.39
CA VAL A 731 5.10 2.94 1.65
C VAL A 731 4.35 4.26 1.73
N PHE A 732 4.98 5.36 1.31
CA PHE A 732 4.45 6.71 1.56
C PHE A 732 3.84 7.35 0.32
N LEU A 733 4.57 7.41 -0.79
CA LEU A 733 4.11 8.17 -1.96
C LEU A 733 2.92 7.49 -2.64
N LEU A 734 3.05 6.25 -3.11
CA LEU A 734 1.99 5.62 -3.89
C LEU A 734 0.73 5.28 -3.08
N PRO A 735 0.82 4.58 -1.94
CA PRO A 735 -0.38 4.28 -1.17
C PRO A 735 -1.08 5.54 -0.68
N ALA A 736 -0.35 6.57 -0.22
CA ALA A 736 -0.96 7.72 0.43
C ALA A 736 -1.35 8.87 -0.53
N LEU A 737 -0.55 9.13 -1.58
CA LEU A 737 -0.79 10.22 -2.53
C LEU A 737 -1.35 9.76 -3.88
N GLY A 738 -1.17 8.48 -4.24
CA GLY A 738 -1.44 8.02 -5.61
C GLY A 738 -0.38 8.48 -6.60
N LEU A 739 -0.50 8.06 -7.86
CA LEU A 739 0.56 8.20 -8.88
C LEU A 739 0.94 9.66 -9.18
N ASN A 740 -0.04 10.49 -9.57
CA ASN A 740 0.22 11.84 -10.08
C ASN A 740 0.86 12.76 -9.03
N LEU A 741 0.37 12.70 -7.80
CA LEU A 741 0.92 13.47 -6.69
C LEU A 741 2.33 12.97 -6.30
N SER A 742 2.59 11.67 -6.41
CA SER A 742 3.94 11.12 -6.21
C SER A 742 4.94 11.69 -7.22
N LEU A 743 4.55 11.77 -8.50
CA LEU A 743 5.38 12.37 -9.56
C LEU A 743 5.62 13.87 -9.32
N ILE A 744 4.61 14.61 -8.84
CA ILE A 744 4.76 16.03 -8.47
C ILE A 744 5.76 16.21 -7.33
N VAL A 745 5.74 15.33 -6.31
CA VAL A 745 6.70 15.37 -5.22
C VAL A 745 8.12 15.12 -5.75
N LEU A 746 8.32 14.11 -6.60
CA LEU A 746 9.64 13.84 -7.21
C LEU A 746 10.10 14.99 -8.10
N LEU A 747 9.20 15.61 -8.88
CA LEU A 747 9.50 16.79 -9.69
C LEU A 747 9.91 17.97 -8.81
N SER A 748 9.24 18.18 -7.68
CA SER A 748 9.57 19.24 -6.73
C SER A 748 10.99 19.07 -6.16
N ILE A 749 11.37 17.82 -5.82
CA ILE A 749 12.74 17.50 -5.39
C ILE A 749 13.74 17.73 -6.53
N SER A 750 13.41 17.33 -7.77
CA SER A 750 14.28 17.58 -8.95
C SER A 750 14.49 19.07 -9.23
N LEU A 751 13.43 19.87 -9.18
CA LEU A 751 13.50 21.33 -9.38
C LEU A 751 14.28 22.03 -8.26
N MET A 752 14.18 21.53 -7.02
CA MET A 752 15.01 21.98 -5.91
C MET A 752 16.50 21.76 -6.21
N LEU A 753 16.88 20.60 -6.76
CA LEU A 753 18.27 20.34 -7.16
C LEU A 753 18.74 21.29 -8.26
N LEU A 754 17.88 21.58 -9.23
CA LEU A 754 18.17 22.57 -10.26
C LEU A 754 18.46 23.96 -9.66
N ALA A 755 17.63 24.41 -8.72
CA ALA A 755 17.80 25.70 -8.05
C ALA A 755 19.12 25.79 -7.28
N ILE A 756 19.53 24.68 -6.64
CA ILE A 756 20.81 24.56 -5.93
C ILE A 756 21.99 24.69 -6.90
N VAL A 757 21.89 24.07 -8.08
CA VAL A 757 22.92 24.14 -9.12
C VAL A 757 23.05 25.56 -9.69
N VAL A 758 21.93 26.28 -9.86
CA VAL A 758 21.90 27.63 -10.45
C VAL A 758 22.33 28.72 -9.47
N PHE A 759 21.97 28.60 -8.18
CA PHE A 759 22.18 29.64 -7.17
C PHE A 759 23.06 29.20 -5.98
N PRO A 760 24.34 28.82 -6.20
CA PRO A 760 25.20 28.27 -5.15
C PRO A 760 25.51 29.27 -4.02
N LYS A 761 25.51 30.58 -4.28
CA LYS A 761 25.77 31.63 -3.27
C LYS A 761 24.55 32.03 -2.42
N LEU A 762 23.33 31.72 -2.86
CA LEU A 762 22.09 32.04 -2.13
C LEU A 762 21.59 30.86 -1.27
N TYR A 763 22.34 29.76 -1.21
CA TYR A 763 21.89 28.45 -0.73
C TYR A 763 21.21 28.46 0.65
N LEU A 764 21.74 29.16 1.66
CA LEU A 764 21.10 29.23 3.00
C LEU A 764 19.75 29.97 2.97
N ARG A 765 19.63 31.03 2.16
CA ARG A 765 18.38 31.78 1.99
C ARG A 765 17.40 31.04 1.09
N SER A 766 17.87 30.36 0.05
CA SER A 766 17.01 29.57 -0.84
C SER A 766 16.51 28.28 -0.17
N THR A 767 17.29 27.62 0.71
CA THR A 767 16.79 26.50 1.53
C THR A 767 15.78 26.96 2.58
N ALA A 768 15.99 28.11 3.22
CA ALA A 768 15.02 28.69 4.15
C ALA A 768 13.73 29.11 3.43
N VAL A 769 13.83 29.72 2.25
CA VAL A 769 12.68 30.03 1.38
C VAL A 769 11.99 28.76 0.91
N LEU A 770 12.71 27.67 0.61
CA LEU A 770 12.12 26.39 0.23
C LEU A 770 11.42 25.68 1.39
N VAL A 771 12.01 25.69 2.59
CA VAL A 771 11.35 25.22 3.81
C VAL A 771 10.09 26.06 4.05
N CYS A 772 10.17 27.38 3.88
CA CYS A 772 8.99 28.26 3.92
C CYS A 772 8.00 27.95 2.79
N CYS A 773 8.42 27.61 1.57
CA CYS A 773 7.52 27.23 0.48
C CYS A 773 6.87 25.87 0.73
N PHE A 774 7.57 24.88 1.31
CA PHE A 774 6.99 23.62 1.73
C PHE A 774 6.04 23.79 2.92
N LEU A 775 6.38 24.68 3.86
CA LEU A 775 5.50 25.07 4.97
C LEU A 775 4.29 25.87 4.49
N VAL A 776 4.43 26.74 3.48
CA VAL A 776 3.34 27.54 2.89
C VAL A 776 2.48 26.71 1.96
N PHE A 777 3.06 25.80 1.16
CA PHE A 777 2.32 24.82 0.38
C PHE A 777 1.58 23.85 1.31
N GLY A 778 2.25 23.40 2.37
CA GLY A 778 1.65 22.66 3.47
C GLY A 778 0.52 23.42 4.14
N ALA A 779 0.73 24.69 4.45
CA ALA A 779 -0.29 25.59 5.00
C ALA A 779 -1.45 25.75 4.02
N ALA A 780 -1.21 25.99 2.72
CA ALA A 780 -2.25 26.15 1.71
C ALA A 780 -3.07 24.86 1.50
N VAL A 781 -2.43 23.68 1.53
CA VAL A 781 -3.09 22.38 1.43
C VAL A 781 -3.85 22.03 2.71
N THR A 782 -3.30 22.35 3.90
CA THR A 782 -4.00 22.17 5.18
C THR A 782 -5.13 23.17 5.38
N VAL A 783 -5.02 24.40 4.86
CA VAL A 783 -6.10 25.41 4.85
C VAL A 783 -7.23 24.96 3.91
N ARG A 784 -6.92 24.31 2.78
CA ARG A 784 -7.93 23.65 1.93
C ARG A 784 -8.53 22.37 2.51
N GLY A 785 -7.91 21.78 3.52
CA GLY A 785 -8.36 20.54 4.16
C GLY A 785 -8.80 20.71 5.62
N ASN A 786 -8.92 21.95 6.11
CA ASN A 786 -9.42 22.23 7.46
C ASN A 786 -10.96 22.16 7.44
N ASP A 787 -11.46 20.92 7.39
CA ASP A 787 -12.86 20.50 7.48
C ASP A 787 -13.62 21.22 8.60
N ALA A 788 -12.97 21.66 9.68
CA ALA A 788 -13.65 22.35 10.78
C ALA A 788 -14.25 23.71 10.37
N THR A 789 -13.55 24.48 9.54
CA THR A 789 -14.02 25.80 9.07
C THR A 789 -15.08 25.66 7.98
N ASP A 790 -14.93 24.66 7.10
CA ASP A 790 -15.92 24.38 6.06
C ASP A 790 -17.19 23.77 6.66
N ARG A 791 -17.10 22.88 7.66
CA ARG A 791 -18.25 22.37 8.42
C ARG A 791 -19.00 23.47 9.16
N ILE A 792 -18.31 24.45 9.75
CA ILE A 792 -18.97 25.60 10.38
C ILE A 792 -19.68 26.45 9.32
N ARG A 793 -19.04 26.70 8.16
CA ARG A 793 -19.68 27.46 7.06
C ARG A 793 -20.88 26.73 6.46
N GLU A 794 -20.79 25.41 6.26
CA GLU A 794 -21.90 24.57 5.82
C GLU A 794 -23.01 24.55 6.86
N ALA A 795 -22.68 24.38 8.14
CA ALA A 795 -23.66 24.42 9.24
C ALA A 795 -24.37 25.77 9.31
N VAL A 796 -23.65 26.89 9.16
CA VAL A 796 -24.25 28.23 9.07
C VAL A 796 -25.19 28.32 7.86
N ARG A 797 -24.77 27.83 6.67
CA ARG A 797 -25.64 27.81 5.49
C ARG A 797 -26.90 26.96 5.69
N GLU A 798 -26.79 25.82 6.37
CA GLU A 798 -27.90 24.89 6.63
C GLU A 798 -28.96 25.51 7.55
N VAL A 799 -28.54 26.29 8.56
CA VAL A 799 -29.48 26.95 9.48
C VAL A 799 -29.96 28.31 8.99
N THR A 800 -29.31 28.89 7.97
CA THR A 800 -29.68 30.21 7.44
C THR A 800 -30.95 30.12 6.56
N PRO A 801 -31.97 30.96 6.79
CA PRO A 801 -33.13 31.06 5.92
C PRO A 801 -32.77 31.44 4.49
N GLN A 802 -33.41 30.84 3.49
CA GLN A 802 -33.16 31.17 2.08
C GLN A 802 -33.41 32.66 1.81
N GLY A 803 -32.45 33.33 1.16
CA GLY A 803 -32.52 34.76 0.81
C GLY A 803 -32.18 35.75 1.93
N ALA A 804 -31.72 35.30 3.10
CA ALA A 804 -31.26 36.18 4.18
C ALA A 804 -29.78 36.59 4.02
N LYS A 805 -29.45 37.84 4.38
CA LYS A 805 -28.07 38.34 4.51
C LYS A 805 -27.56 38.11 5.92
N LEU A 806 -26.30 37.69 6.03
CA LEU A 806 -25.61 37.45 7.31
C LEU A 806 -24.62 38.58 7.59
N ILE A 807 -24.73 39.22 8.75
CA ILE A 807 -23.74 40.18 9.25
C ILE A 807 -23.03 39.57 10.46
N ALA A 808 -21.72 39.39 10.37
CA ALA A 808 -20.92 38.92 11.52
C ALA A 808 -20.87 40.01 12.60
N ALA A 809 -21.06 39.59 13.86
CA ALA A 809 -21.01 40.44 15.02
C ALA A 809 -20.27 39.75 16.16
N GLN A 810 -19.72 40.55 17.08
CA GLN A 810 -19.02 40.08 18.26
C GLN A 810 -19.65 40.71 19.50
N ALA A 811 -19.72 39.92 20.56
CA ALA A 811 -20.11 40.40 21.88
C ALA A 811 -19.15 39.84 22.93
N LYS A 812 -18.94 40.62 24.00
CA LYS A 812 -18.16 40.18 25.16
C LYS A 812 -19.08 39.43 26.13
N ALA A 813 -18.64 38.26 26.57
CA ALA A 813 -19.26 37.47 27.61
C ALA A 813 -18.20 37.20 28.70
N GLY A 814 -18.14 38.06 29.71
CA GLY A 814 -17.01 38.10 30.65
C GLY A 814 -15.70 38.48 29.94
N ASP A 815 -14.65 37.68 30.14
CA ASP A 815 -13.33 37.83 29.48
C ASP A 815 -13.27 37.24 28.06
N ASP A 816 -14.28 36.46 27.66
CA ASP A 816 -14.32 35.79 26.35
C ASP A 816 -15.08 36.62 25.29
N THR A 817 -14.62 36.52 24.04
CA THR A 817 -15.31 37.13 22.87
C THR A 817 -16.07 36.06 22.10
N VAL A 818 -17.37 36.29 21.96
CA VAL A 818 -18.28 35.35 21.29
C VAL A 818 -18.58 35.90 19.90
N ASN A 819 -18.35 35.07 18.88
CA ASN A 819 -18.72 35.37 17.50
C ASN A 819 -20.12 34.85 17.21
N TYR A 820 -20.98 35.70 16.65
CA TYR A 820 -22.32 35.31 16.18
C TYR A 820 -22.66 36.05 14.87
N TYR A 821 -23.70 35.60 14.18
CA TYR A 821 -24.20 36.24 12.96
C TYR A 821 -25.59 36.81 13.20
N LYS A 822 -25.83 38.03 12.72
CA LYS A 822 -27.17 38.63 12.60
C LYS A 822 -27.76 38.24 11.25
N VAL A 823 -28.98 37.70 11.25
CA VAL A 823 -29.72 37.29 10.06
C VAL A 823 -30.69 38.41 9.69
N ILE A 824 -30.52 39.02 8.52
CA ILE A 824 -31.31 40.16 8.05
C ILE A 824 -31.95 39.81 6.71
N ARG A 825 -33.26 40.00 6.60
CA ARG A 825 -33.99 39.89 5.32
C ARG A 825 -34.61 41.24 4.99
N GLY A 826 -34.23 41.83 3.86
CA GLY A 826 -34.49 43.24 3.58
C GLY A 826 -33.75 44.13 4.59
N ASP A 827 -34.51 44.84 5.43
CA ASP A 827 -34.03 45.69 6.53
C ASP A 827 -34.46 45.20 7.94
N LYS A 828 -35.11 44.03 8.04
CA LYS A 828 -35.58 43.48 9.32
C LYS A 828 -34.64 42.40 9.85
N LEU A 829 -34.30 42.48 11.13
CA LEU A 829 -33.55 41.45 11.86
C LEU A 829 -34.47 40.25 12.13
N GLU A 830 -34.22 39.12 11.46
CA GLU A 830 -34.97 37.87 11.64
C GLU A 830 -34.44 37.03 12.80
N GLY A 831 -33.17 37.20 13.19
CA GLY A 831 -32.60 36.50 14.33
C GLY A 831 -31.08 36.45 14.36
N TYR A 832 -30.55 35.52 15.15
CA TYR A 832 -29.14 35.36 15.43
C TYR A 832 -28.71 33.91 15.23
N ILE A 833 -27.53 33.71 14.65
CA ILE A 833 -26.88 32.40 14.52
C ILE A 833 -25.62 32.37 15.38
N PHE A 834 -25.50 31.39 16.27
CA PHE A 834 -24.34 31.23 17.14
C PHE A 834 -24.06 29.77 17.47
N LYS A 835 -22.84 29.52 17.96
CA LYS A 835 -22.36 28.19 18.32
C LYS A 835 -22.60 27.92 19.82
N SER A 836 -23.19 26.78 20.13
CA SER A 836 -23.57 26.43 21.51
C SER A 836 -22.38 26.30 22.46
N LEU A 837 -21.23 25.78 21.97
CA LEU A 837 -20.02 25.55 22.76
C LEU A 837 -19.34 26.85 23.24
N ASP A 838 -19.66 27.96 22.59
CA ASP A 838 -19.14 29.27 22.95
C ASP A 838 -19.94 29.87 24.11
N MET A 839 -21.14 29.34 24.39
CA MET A 839 -22.01 29.73 25.51
C MET A 839 -21.92 28.79 26.72
N VAL A 840 -21.84 27.47 26.47
CA VAL A 840 -21.95 26.44 27.51
C VAL A 840 -20.94 25.33 27.27
N ARG A 841 -20.27 24.90 28.35
CA ARG A 841 -19.37 23.74 28.36
C ARG A 841 -19.78 22.78 29.48
N GLY A 842 -19.42 21.50 29.39
CA GLY A 842 -19.68 20.49 30.42
C GLY A 842 -20.99 19.71 30.31
N VAL A 843 -21.88 20.04 29.36
CA VAL A 843 -23.07 19.22 29.08
C VAL A 843 -22.68 18.05 28.18
N SER A 844 -22.44 16.90 28.79
CA SER A 844 -22.03 15.68 28.09
C SER A 844 -23.19 14.75 27.79
N GLY A 845 -23.23 14.21 26.58
CA GLY A 845 -24.01 13.01 26.25
C GLY A 845 -23.30 11.72 26.70
N TYR A 846 -23.77 10.58 26.20
CA TYR A 846 -23.20 9.27 26.49
C TYR A 846 -21.69 9.13 26.19
N ARG A 847 -21.13 9.90 25.26
CA ARG A 847 -19.70 9.82 24.86
C ARG A 847 -18.95 11.16 24.81
N GLY A 848 -19.55 12.23 25.32
CA GLY A 848 -18.92 13.56 25.46
C GLY A 848 -19.83 14.72 25.06
N GLU A 849 -19.26 15.92 24.96
CA GLU A 849 -20.01 17.15 24.69
C GLU A 849 -20.64 17.18 23.28
N VAL A 850 -21.78 17.85 23.18
CA VAL A 850 -22.52 18.07 21.93
C VAL A 850 -22.43 19.54 21.54
N SER A 851 -21.78 19.84 20.43
CA SER A 851 -21.68 21.19 19.85
C SER A 851 -22.68 21.37 18.72
N MET A 852 -23.45 22.44 18.77
CA MET A 852 -24.50 22.76 17.81
C MET A 852 -24.35 24.18 17.26
N MET A 853 -24.84 24.40 16.05
CA MET A 853 -25.08 25.72 15.46
C MET A 853 -26.57 25.99 15.60
N LEU A 854 -26.93 27.11 16.24
CA LEU A 854 -28.30 27.46 16.58
C LEU A 854 -28.73 28.69 15.77
N PHE A 855 -29.97 28.71 15.27
CA PHE A 855 -30.64 29.88 14.72
C PHE A 855 -31.83 30.23 15.61
N VAL A 856 -31.81 31.43 16.18
CA VAL A 856 -32.75 31.87 17.22
C VAL A 856 -33.32 33.23 16.86
N SER A 857 -34.64 33.41 16.99
CA SER A 857 -35.30 34.69 16.73
C SER A 857 -34.97 35.74 17.81
N PRO A 858 -35.22 37.04 17.60
CA PRO A 858 -34.99 38.07 18.61
C PRO A 858 -35.80 37.89 19.90
N LYS A 859 -36.83 37.04 19.88
CA LYS A 859 -37.65 36.68 21.04
C LYS A 859 -37.16 35.43 21.77
N GLY A 860 -36.03 34.84 21.37
CA GLY A 860 -35.49 33.62 21.99
C GLY A 860 -36.11 32.31 21.48
N ILE A 861 -36.82 32.33 20.35
CA ILE A 861 -37.46 31.14 19.78
C ILE A 861 -36.47 30.40 18.87
N LEU A 862 -36.32 29.08 19.06
CA LEU A 862 -35.47 28.24 18.23
C LEU A 862 -36.11 27.96 16.87
N GLU A 863 -35.59 28.59 15.83
CA GLU A 863 -36.07 28.46 14.45
C GLU A 863 -35.43 27.25 13.75
N ASN A 864 -34.13 27.03 13.97
CA ASN A 864 -33.41 25.89 13.41
C ASN A 864 -32.13 25.57 14.19
N PHE A 865 -31.62 24.34 14.09
CA PHE A 865 -30.29 23.98 14.59
C PHE A 865 -29.67 22.81 13.83
N THR A 866 -28.34 22.74 13.80
CA THR A 866 -27.60 21.59 13.29
C THR A 866 -26.45 21.22 14.23
N ILE A 867 -26.03 19.95 14.19
CA ILE A 867 -24.98 19.44 15.08
C ILE A 867 -23.64 19.56 14.35
N ILE A 868 -22.70 20.30 14.93
CA ILE A 868 -21.38 20.57 14.34
C ILE A 868 -20.38 19.48 14.74
N ALA A 869 -20.38 19.09 16.02
CA ALA A 869 -19.45 18.12 16.55
C ALA A 869 -20.10 17.37 17.72
N CYS A 870 -20.01 16.04 17.68
CA CYS A 870 -20.62 15.17 18.67
C CYS A 870 -19.86 13.84 18.68
N ARG A 871 -19.62 13.28 19.88
CA ARG A 871 -18.95 11.97 20.05
C ARG A 871 -19.94 10.83 20.28
N GLU A 872 -21.25 11.12 20.20
CA GLU A 872 -22.31 10.14 20.37
C GLU A 872 -22.24 9.02 19.33
N THR A 873 -22.83 7.88 19.67
CA THR A 873 -22.96 6.78 18.72
C THR A 873 -23.89 7.22 17.59
N PRO A 874 -23.49 7.16 16.30
CA PRO A 874 -24.28 7.71 15.19
C PRO A 874 -25.73 7.20 15.13
N ILE A 875 -25.97 5.95 15.55
CA ILE A 875 -27.29 5.31 15.63
C ILE A 875 -28.22 6.03 16.62
N PHE A 876 -27.70 6.42 17.78
CA PHE A 876 -28.50 7.14 18.78
C PHE A 876 -28.73 8.59 18.35
N LEU A 877 -27.72 9.21 17.74
CA LEU A 877 -27.83 10.58 17.23
C LEU A 877 -28.88 10.67 16.11
N ALA A 878 -28.89 9.73 15.16
CA ALA A 878 -29.87 9.70 14.07
C ALA A 878 -31.31 9.54 14.60
N LYS A 879 -31.53 8.67 15.59
CA LYS A 879 -32.85 8.50 16.24
C LYS A 879 -33.34 9.78 16.90
N VAL A 880 -32.44 10.54 17.53
CA VAL A 880 -32.78 11.81 18.18
C VAL A 880 -33.02 12.90 17.14
N MET A 881 -32.20 12.98 16.09
CA MET A 881 -32.34 13.99 15.03
C MET A 881 -33.58 13.79 14.15
N ASN A 882 -34.08 12.56 13.99
CA ASN A 882 -35.38 12.32 13.34
C ASN A 882 -36.55 12.99 14.08
N ARG A 883 -36.36 13.31 15.37
CA ARG A 883 -37.34 13.99 16.22
C ARG A 883 -37.04 15.49 16.37
N LYS A 884 -36.11 16.03 15.58
CA LYS A 884 -35.69 17.45 15.62
C LYS A 884 -36.86 18.43 15.60
N SER A 885 -37.91 18.13 14.83
CA SER A 885 -39.12 18.96 14.74
C SER A 885 -39.86 19.15 16.08
N GLU A 886 -39.66 18.26 17.07
CA GLU A 886 -40.24 18.42 18.41
C GLU A 886 -39.62 19.57 19.21
N LEU A 887 -38.44 20.05 18.83
CA LEU A 887 -37.70 21.10 19.53
C LEU A 887 -37.78 22.47 18.83
N LEU A 888 -38.17 22.50 17.55
CA LEU A 888 -38.31 23.75 16.80
C LEU A 888 -39.54 24.54 17.26
N ASN A 889 -39.51 25.87 17.06
CA ASN A 889 -40.56 26.82 17.44
C ASN A 889 -40.85 26.88 18.96
N LYS A 890 -39.87 26.47 19.78
CA LYS A 890 -39.94 26.60 21.25
C LYS A 890 -39.07 27.75 21.72
N ASP A 891 -39.53 28.40 22.79
CA ASP A 891 -38.75 29.41 23.50
C ASP A 891 -37.66 28.71 24.32
N ILE A 892 -36.41 28.83 23.88
CA ILE A 892 -35.23 28.24 24.54
C ILE A 892 -34.61 29.19 25.56
N ALA A 893 -35.11 30.43 25.67
CA ALA A 893 -34.64 31.43 26.61
C ALA A 893 -35.39 31.33 27.95
N ASN A 894 -36.70 31.06 27.90
CA ASN A 894 -37.57 31.07 29.08
C ASN A 894 -38.23 29.71 29.43
N ASN A 895 -38.32 28.75 28.48
CA ASN A 895 -38.99 27.46 28.70
C ASN A 895 -38.05 26.26 28.54
N GLU A 896 -38.35 25.16 29.26
CA GLU A 896 -37.62 23.90 29.12
C GLU A 896 -37.97 23.19 27.80
N THR A 897 -37.02 23.17 26.87
CA THR A 897 -37.16 22.52 25.56
C THR A 897 -36.72 21.05 25.61
N ASN A 898 -37.67 20.18 25.96
CA ASN A 898 -37.44 18.73 26.10
C ASN A 898 -38.13 17.89 25.01
N PHE A 899 -37.53 16.75 24.66
CA PHE A 899 -38.14 15.71 23.82
C PHE A 899 -39.30 14.99 24.54
N LYS A 900 -40.35 14.57 23.83
CA LYS A 900 -41.51 13.88 24.44
C LYS A 900 -41.30 12.37 24.60
N GLY A 901 -41.32 11.84 25.82
CA GLY A 901 -41.30 10.39 26.11
C GLY A 901 -39.89 9.76 26.22
N ASN A 902 -39.71 8.93 27.26
CA ASN A 902 -38.45 8.29 27.64
C ASN A 902 -38.50 6.77 27.41
N ASN A 903 -37.99 6.29 26.27
CA ASN A 903 -37.66 4.87 26.10
C ASN A 903 -36.20 4.65 26.52
N VAL A 904 -35.98 4.11 27.72
CA VAL A 904 -34.67 3.93 28.38
C VAL A 904 -33.67 3.19 27.48
N THR A 905 -32.89 3.95 26.71
CA THR A 905 -31.80 3.48 25.82
C THR A 905 -30.69 4.55 25.78
N GLY A 906 -29.53 4.25 25.18
CA GLY A 906 -28.45 5.23 24.98
C GLY A 906 -28.89 6.53 24.28
N ALA A 907 -29.95 6.46 23.45
CA ALA A 907 -30.56 7.63 22.81
C ALA A 907 -31.24 8.61 23.79
N SER A 908 -31.67 8.16 24.97
CA SER A 908 -32.22 9.04 26.01
C SER A 908 -31.14 9.97 26.58
N PHE A 909 -29.91 9.48 26.75
CA PHE A 909 -28.78 10.29 27.20
C PHE A 909 -28.39 11.34 26.15
N SER A 910 -28.31 10.94 24.88
CA SER A 910 -28.05 11.88 23.78
C SER A 910 -29.16 12.93 23.65
N ALA A 911 -30.43 12.53 23.79
CA ALA A 911 -31.58 13.43 23.76
C ALA A 911 -31.56 14.45 24.91
N HIS A 912 -31.25 13.99 26.13
CA HIS A 912 -31.16 14.86 27.30
C HIS A 912 -29.99 15.85 27.19
N ALA A 913 -28.84 15.41 26.68
CA ALA A 913 -27.71 16.29 26.43
C ALA A 913 -28.03 17.36 25.38
N ILE A 914 -28.72 17.01 24.28
CA ILE A 914 -29.15 17.99 23.27
C ILE A 914 -30.13 19.00 23.88
N SER A 915 -31.15 18.56 24.60
CA SER A 915 -32.12 19.45 25.26
C SER A 915 -31.46 20.38 26.27
N ASN A 916 -30.58 19.87 27.12
CA ASN A 916 -29.88 20.68 28.11
C ASN A 916 -28.96 21.70 27.43
N THR A 917 -28.16 21.29 26.44
CA THR A 917 -27.30 22.21 25.71
C THR A 917 -28.10 23.31 25.01
N LEU A 918 -29.28 23.00 24.44
CA LEU A 918 -30.16 24.01 23.84
C LEU A 918 -30.68 25.02 24.86
N ASN A 919 -31.21 24.54 25.99
CA ASN A 919 -31.78 25.40 27.03
C ASN A 919 -30.72 26.31 27.64
N TYR A 920 -29.56 25.76 27.99
CA TYR A 920 -28.48 26.56 28.58
C TYR A 920 -27.89 27.54 27.55
N ALA A 921 -27.56 27.07 26.34
CA ALA A 921 -26.94 27.93 25.34
C ALA A 921 -27.87 29.05 24.86
N GLY A 922 -29.18 28.77 24.71
CA GLY A 922 -30.19 29.77 24.38
C GLY A 922 -30.34 30.84 25.46
N LYS A 923 -30.49 30.41 26.72
CA LYS A 923 -30.61 31.31 27.87
C LYS A 923 -29.40 32.23 28.04
N PHE A 924 -28.18 31.68 28.02
CA PHE A 924 -26.97 32.50 28.16
C PHE A 924 -26.75 33.43 26.97
N PHE A 925 -27.08 33.01 25.74
CA PHE A 925 -26.97 33.88 24.58
C PHE A 925 -27.91 35.10 24.67
N MET A 926 -29.16 34.90 25.08
CA MET A 926 -30.12 36.00 25.25
C MET A 926 -29.73 36.94 26.39
N MET A 927 -29.26 36.41 27.53
CA MET A 927 -28.74 37.21 28.64
C MET A 927 -27.52 38.04 28.24
N MET A 928 -26.69 37.54 27.32
CA MET A 928 -25.54 38.25 26.77
C MET A 928 -25.96 39.39 25.83
N LEU A 929 -26.98 39.18 24.99
CA LEU A 929 -27.54 40.26 24.16
C LEU A 929 -28.21 41.38 24.99
N ASP A 930 -28.81 41.03 26.13
CA ASP A 930 -29.41 41.98 27.08
C ASP A 930 -28.38 42.72 27.95
N GLY A 931 -27.07 42.41 27.82
CA GLY A 931 -26.01 42.98 28.65
C GLY A 931 -26.03 42.53 30.12
N LYS A 932 -26.76 41.45 30.44
CA LYS A 932 -26.94 40.92 31.80
C LYS A 932 -25.95 39.80 32.17
N LEU A 933 -25.04 39.44 31.27
CA LEU A 933 -24.06 38.37 31.48
C LEU A 933 -22.73 38.96 31.99
N ALA A 934 -22.44 38.79 33.28
CA ALA A 934 -21.23 39.32 33.92
C ALA A 934 -20.04 38.34 33.97
N GLU A 935 -20.22 37.05 33.64
CA GLU A 935 -19.22 36.00 33.81
C GLU A 935 -19.02 35.13 32.55
N ALA A 936 -17.86 34.45 32.50
CA ALA A 936 -17.41 33.53 31.45
C ALA A 936 -18.38 32.34 31.21
N PRO A 937 -18.31 31.63 30.06
CA PRO A 937 -19.17 30.50 29.74
C PRO A 937 -19.26 29.47 30.88
N VAL A 938 -20.49 29.18 31.32
CA VAL A 938 -20.74 28.34 32.49
C VAL A 938 -20.35 26.90 32.20
N ARG A 939 -19.44 26.35 33.02
CA ARG A 939 -19.10 24.93 33.02
C ARG A 939 -20.09 24.19 33.91
N ILE A 940 -20.98 23.41 33.29
CA ILE A 940 -21.98 22.65 34.02
C ILE A 940 -21.35 21.33 34.44
N ASP A 941 -21.13 21.15 35.75
CA ASP A 941 -20.61 19.91 36.31
C ASP A 941 -21.74 18.87 36.35
N SER A 942 -21.94 18.19 35.21
CA SER A 942 -22.99 17.18 35.05
C SER A 942 -22.61 15.87 35.76
N SER A 943 -22.61 15.87 37.10
CA SER A 943 -22.94 14.64 37.82
C SER A 943 -24.37 14.27 37.38
N GLY A 944 -24.52 13.11 36.73
CA GLY A 944 -25.78 12.66 36.13
C GLY A 944 -26.97 12.72 37.10
N PRO A 945 -28.22 12.56 36.61
CA PRO A 945 -29.41 12.75 37.43
C PRO A 945 -29.34 11.91 38.71
N LYS A 946 -29.47 12.57 39.87
CA LYS A 946 -29.48 11.92 41.19
C LYS A 946 -30.49 10.76 41.16
N VAL A 947 -29.98 9.55 41.30
CA VAL A 947 -30.76 8.32 41.21
C VAL A 947 -31.84 8.34 42.30
N ASN A 948 -33.10 8.20 41.88
CA ASN A 948 -34.27 8.27 42.74
C ASN A 948 -34.20 7.21 43.88
N LYS A 949 -34.64 7.54 45.10
CA LYS A 949 -34.55 6.69 46.32
C LYS A 949 -35.09 5.26 46.14
N LYS A 950 -35.99 5.04 45.16
CA LYS A 950 -36.51 3.73 44.74
C LYS A 950 -35.43 2.76 44.22
N SER A 951 -34.37 3.27 43.61
CA SER A 951 -33.26 2.48 43.04
C SER A 951 -32.35 1.84 44.08
N GLN A 952 -32.19 2.47 45.25
CA GLN A 952 -31.36 1.92 46.34
C GLN A 952 -32.00 0.67 46.96
N ILE A 953 -33.33 0.63 47.04
CA ILE A 953 -34.10 -0.52 47.51
C ILE A 953 -33.97 -1.69 46.52
N GLU A 954 -33.99 -1.41 45.21
CA GLU A 954 -33.78 -2.43 44.19
C GLU A 954 -32.35 -2.97 44.15
N ALA A 955 -31.34 -2.10 44.31
CA ALA A 955 -29.93 -2.53 44.38
C ALA A 955 -29.66 -3.47 45.57
N ALA A 956 -30.25 -3.18 46.75
CA ALA A 956 -30.17 -4.08 47.90
C ALA A 956 -30.85 -5.43 47.63
N ARG A 957 -32.03 -5.42 46.98
CA ARG A 957 -32.76 -6.64 46.60
C ARG A 957 -31.99 -7.48 45.57
N TYR A 958 -31.34 -6.86 44.59
CA TYR A 958 -30.51 -7.56 43.60
C TYR A 958 -29.22 -8.11 44.21
N LYS A 959 -28.56 -7.39 45.12
CA LYS A 959 -27.41 -7.91 45.90
C LYS A 959 -27.81 -9.16 46.71
N MET A 960 -29.01 -9.16 47.31
CA MET A 960 -29.53 -10.31 48.07
C MET A 960 -29.82 -11.52 47.16
N LEU A 961 -30.39 -11.29 45.97
CA LEU A 961 -30.68 -12.35 45.00
C LEU A 961 -29.42 -12.94 44.34
N ILE A 962 -28.36 -12.13 44.15
CA ILE A 962 -27.03 -12.57 43.71
C ILE A 962 -26.37 -13.44 44.79
N LYS A 963 -26.41 -13.00 46.06
CA LYS A 963 -25.87 -13.77 47.20
C LYS A 963 -26.55 -15.14 47.34
N ASN A 964 -27.84 -15.22 47.03
CA ASN A 964 -28.63 -16.45 47.10
C ASN A 964 -28.64 -17.29 45.80
N ARG A 965 -27.79 -16.97 44.80
CA ARG A 965 -27.68 -17.67 43.50
C ARG A 965 -29.00 -17.84 42.71
N LYS A 966 -29.97 -16.93 42.89
CA LYS A 966 -31.28 -16.99 42.21
C LYS A 966 -31.37 -16.17 40.92
N LEU A 967 -30.25 -15.61 40.43
CA LEU A 967 -30.19 -14.83 39.18
C LEU A 967 -29.42 -15.57 38.08
N SER A 968 -30.00 -15.66 36.87
CA SER A 968 -29.32 -16.23 35.70
C SER A 968 -28.16 -15.33 35.22
N GLY A 969 -27.09 -15.97 34.72
CA GLY A 969 -25.77 -15.36 34.52
C GLY A 969 -25.73 -14.05 33.73
N HIS A 970 -26.65 -13.84 32.80
CA HIS A 970 -26.70 -12.61 31.99
C HIS A 970 -27.12 -11.37 32.78
N LYS A 971 -27.92 -11.52 33.85
CA LYS A 971 -28.37 -10.40 34.70
C LYS A 971 -27.39 -10.08 35.84
N ALA A 972 -26.56 -11.04 36.25
CA ALA A 972 -25.58 -10.86 37.33
C ALA A 972 -24.35 -10.02 36.89
N ILE A 973 -24.02 -10.04 35.59
CA ILE A 973 -22.85 -9.32 35.04
C ILE A 973 -22.98 -7.80 35.18
N TYR A 974 -24.20 -7.26 35.13
CA TYR A 974 -24.45 -5.82 35.19
C TYR A 974 -24.23 -5.18 36.57
N PHE A 975 -24.25 -5.95 37.66
CA PHE A 975 -24.15 -5.43 39.03
C PHE A 975 -22.82 -5.79 39.73
N LYS A 976 -21.87 -6.40 39.01
CA LYS A 976 -20.58 -6.82 39.56
C LYS A 976 -19.48 -5.76 39.47
N LYS A 977 -19.79 -4.57 38.94
CA LYS A 977 -18.95 -3.37 38.98
C LYS A 977 -19.54 -2.43 40.02
N ASP A 978 -19.25 -2.69 41.29
CA ASP A 978 -19.18 -1.74 42.41
C ASP A 978 -18.69 -2.49 43.66
#